data_AF-A0A1G2VEI6-F1
#
_entry.id   AF-A0A1G2VEI6-F1
#
_cell.length_a   1.000
_cell.length_b   1.000
_cell.length_c   1.000
_cell.angle_alpha   90.00
_cell.angle_beta   90.00
_cell.angle_gamma   90.00
#
_symmetry.space_group_name_H-M   'P 1'
#
loop_
_entity.id
_entity.type
_entity.pdbx_description
1 polymer ?
#
loop_
_entity_poly.entity_id
_entity_poly.type
_entity_poly.pdbx_seq_one_letter_code
_entity_poly.pdbx_strand_id
1 'polypeptide(L)'
;MSFLAATLTVIIPPALFLIPGVGIIRRPTTLSEIPPLAAQAVLWSIALNTLIAFTSLALGQPVWLAAAVAAVITIAGLLSQRRGFSLWALWACSLLLLAATLIFAAFTVPFLLNQDGLPTGDAQKAIFWAQEIVTKQHLPNYAASLARLNRDPVDFYTPGLHAITALVMQLTPASLGGEAKLIAVGLLSIAFAIAAALISWALAHEILPPTYRQFSFAVPVLVLTHYRFLRYLREPGYHLQNIVGELLAFGLLIIALRLIRRWHWGEATLAVFLGIALALSHQFSAFIAAFLLIPLAGIFFSRHRHDLDRLTRNHQGKAAAVGLLLLLLIAAGFSLGLHEKIPHLFTTTPHLANELPSLSDYPRLIGGTWLLFGLAGLALMIRHKVALPFVASVVVLLLLSQGPRLYIDIPPVRALFYSVIPLSITAAYALARLTNKLPRVYRLTLVLAVVLVTVNSVYQAYQLSPTARTNSTLAPEQLWLHDWLQEQPAHHILTDDYNRRAASWLLLTKHGMFTRLAADIERQMREAVQSPTRQELYVKQLDFEKIFALGSLPEITELMAKHDIAYITGITGSSATSFQHNPALREVARGGDIVLYANRSPAGKTPNSALRASLGRPGFLDAAISGLPAEALAKAGVEEAGGPQTSWLLQPTTLANDIGDREDTFKHLPASLRATRLSDPTVQNGRTYRTTTAPFIPLQFNVGQFIGAYTQPGLELYLRLIKLPAELTVITPTGAVHPVTSSDSTIKISDHAVPLDEKGFMTLTLSNPRQLPVAIDVIALGIAHELQL
;
A
#
# COMPACT_ATOMS: atom_id res chain seq x y z
N MET A 1 -8.55 32.11 -9.22
CA MET A 1 -8.29 31.65 -7.83
C MET A 1 -7.91 32.85 -6.97
N SER A 2 -8.39 32.96 -5.72
CA SER A 2 -7.89 33.99 -4.81
C SER A 2 -6.54 33.55 -4.22
N PHE A 3 -5.54 34.44 -4.27
CA PHE A 3 -4.21 34.19 -3.70
C PHE A 3 -4.28 33.75 -2.23
N LEU A 4 -5.21 34.34 -1.47
CA LEU A 4 -5.46 33.97 -0.08
C LEU A 4 -5.90 32.51 0.07
N ALA A 5 -6.82 32.03 -0.75
CA ALA A 5 -7.30 30.65 -0.63
C ALA A 5 -6.21 29.63 -0.99
N ALA A 6 -5.40 29.92 -2.02
CA ALA A 6 -4.26 29.09 -2.38
C ALA A 6 -3.22 29.06 -1.25
N THR A 7 -2.95 30.21 -0.64
CA THR A 7 -2.05 30.36 0.50
C THR A 7 -2.54 29.54 1.71
N LEU A 8 -3.84 29.58 2.02
CA LEU A 8 -4.43 28.79 3.11
C LEU A 8 -4.27 27.29 2.88
N THR A 9 -4.48 26.82 1.65
CA THR A 9 -4.31 25.39 1.29
C THR A 9 -2.90 24.88 1.60
N VAL A 10 -1.88 25.74 1.44
CA VAL A 10 -0.48 25.42 1.72
C VAL A 10 -0.13 25.54 3.21
N ILE A 11 -0.71 26.52 3.92
CA ILE A 11 -0.38 26.80 5.33
C ILE A 11 -1.10 25.88 6.32
N ILE A 12 -2.34 25.47 6.03
CA ILE A 12 -3.15 24.66 6.96
C ILE A 12 -2.42 23.38 7.39
N PRO A 13 -1.87 22.55 6.48
CA PRO A 13 -1.21 21.30 6.89
C PRO A 13 -0.02 21.50 7.85
N PRO A 14 0.99 22.35 7.58
CA PRO A 14 2.07 22.59 8.54
C PRO A 14 1.61 23.28 9.83
N ALA A 15 0.55 24.11 9.79
CA ALA A 15 0.04 24.78 11.00
C ALA A 15 -0.48 23.79 12.05
N LEU A 16 -1.06 22.65 11.64
CA LEU A 16 -1.54 21.60 12.56
C LEU A 16 -0.42 20.92 13.36
N PHE A 17 0.84 21.11 12.99
CA PHE A 17 1.99 20.61 13.76
C PHE A 17 2.56 21.67 14.70
N LEU A 18 2.13 22.92 14.62
CA LEU A 18 2.58 23.99 15.51
C LEU A 18 1.49 24.37 16.52
N ILE A 19 0.23 24.29 16.11
CA ILE A 19 -0.92 24.67 16.91
C ILE A 19 -1.66 23.39 17.35
N PRO A 20 -1.91 23.18 18.66
CA PRO A 20 -1.72 24.13 19.77
C PRO A 20 -0.35 24.13 20.46
N GLY A 21 0.58 23.25 20.09
CA GLY A 21 1.77 22.93 20.90
C GLY A 21 2.68 24.12 21.21
N VAL A 22 2.79 25.11 20.31
CA VAL A 22 3.57 26.34 20.53
C VAL A 22 3.07 27.15 21.74
N GLY A 23 1.77 27.12 22.04
CA GLY A 23 1.23 27.79 23.23
C GLY A 23 1.50 27.03 24.54
N ILE A 24 1.81 25.73 24.46
CA ILE A 24 2.01 24.85 25.62
C ILE A 24 3.48 24.81 26.03
N ILE A 25 4.39 24.77 25.07
CA ILE A 25 5.82 24.63 25.36
C ILE A 25 6.40 25.91 25.97
N ARG A 26 7.39 25.73 26.84
CA ARG A 26 8.19 26.86 27.34
C ARG A 26 9.06 27.43 26.22
N ARG A 27 9.40 28.71 26.36
CA ARG A 27 10.30 29.39 25.41
C ARG A 27 11.74 28.88 25.54
N PRO A 28 12.47 28.69 24.43
CA PRO A 28 13.87 28.29 24.46
C PRO A 28 14.73 29.40 25.09
N THR A 29 15.68 28.99 25.93
CA THR A 29 16.69 29.90 26.50
C THR A 29 18.04 29.79 25.79
N THR A 30 18.30 28.66 25.13
CA THR A 30 19.54 28.39 24.39
C THR A 30 19.26 27.73 23.03
N LEU A 31 20.17 27.84 22.07
CA LEU A 31 20.05 27.18 20.74
C LEU A 31 19.93 25.67 20.85
N SER A 32 20.60 25.05 21.83
CA SER A 32 20.52 23.60 22.04
C SER A 32 19.13 23.12 22.49
N GLU A 33 18.32 23.99 23.09
CA GLU A 33 16.95 23.65 23.50
C GLU A 33 15.94 23.72 22.35
N ILE A 34 16.30 24.29 21.21
CA ILE A 34 15.36 24.53 20.11
C ILE A 34 14.86 23.22 19.48
N PRO A 35 15.71 22.27 19.03
CA PRO A 35 15.22 21.01 18.48
C PRO A 35 14.29 20.22 19.43
N PRO A 36 14.66 20.01 20.72
CA PRO A 36 13.81 19.26 21.64
C PRO A 36 12.48 19.96 21.98
N LEU A 37 12.44 21.30 21.98
CA LEU A 37 11.20 22.07 22.20
C LEU A 37 10.32 22.10 20.96
N ALA A 38 10.91 22.28 19.77
CA ALA A 38 10.17 22.22 18.50
C ALA A 38 9.51 20.85 18.32
N ALA A 39 10.23 19.76 18.62
CA ALA A 39 9.67 18.43 18.65
C ALA A 39 8.52 18.28 19.67
N GLN A 40 8.64 18.84 20.88
CA GLN A 40 7.53 18.84 21.84
C GLN A 40 6.31 19.60 21.35
N ALA A 41 6.48 20.75 20.69
CA ALA A 41 5.37 21.48 20.10
C ALA A 41 4.67 20.65 19.03
N VAL A 42 5.43 19.96 18.17
CA VAL A 42 4.88 19.02 17.19
C VAL A 42 4.09 17.90 17.84
N LEU A 43 4.66 17.25 18.85
CA LEU A 43 4.01 16.13 19.54
C LEU A 43 2.72 16.55 20.27
N TRP A 44 2.75 17.70 20.97
CA TRP A 44 1.54 18.25 21.57
C TRP A 44 0.48 18.57 20.52
N SER A 45 0.89 19.19 19.41
CA SER A 45 -0.05 19.61 18.38
C SER A 45 -0.74 18.43 17.72
N ILE A 46 0.03 17.44 17.28
CA ILE A 46 -0.55 16.28 16.61
C ILE A 46 -1.41 15.46 17.57
N ALA A 47 -0.98 15.26 18.83
CA ALA A 47 -1.76 14.52 19.81
C ALA A 47 -3.09 15.21 20.12
N LEU A 48 -3.06 16.52 20.40
CA LEU A 48 -4.27 17.28 20.73
C LEU A 48 -5.20 17.41 19.53
N ASN A 49 -4.69 17.73 18.34
CA ASN A 49 -5.55 17.82 17.15
C ASN A 49 -6.20 16.47 16.84
N THR A 50 -5.49 15.34 16.98
CA THR A 50 -6.07 13.99 16.83
C THR A 50 -7.21 13.77 17.83
N LEU A 51 -6.91 13.99 19.12
CA LEU A 51 -7.84 13.66 20.21
C LEU A 51 -9.06 14.58 20.23
N ILE A 52 -8.87 15.88 20.02
CA ILE A 52 -9.97 16.84 20.00
C ILE A 52 -10.85 16.57 18.77
N ALA A 53 -10.28 16.38 17.57
CA ALA A 53 -11.06 16.08 16.37
C ALA A 53 -11.86 14.78 16.53
N PHE A 54 -11.23 13.72 17.05
CA PHE A 54 -11.92 12.46 17.35
C PHE A 54 -13.03 12.65 18.39
N THR A 55 -12.76 13.34 19.50
CA THR A 55 -13.72 13.54 20.59
C THR A 55 -14.89 14.41 20.13
N SER A 56 -14.65 15.47 19.35
CA SER A 56 -15.71 16.27 18.76
C SER A 56 -16.66 15.41 17.95
N LEU A 57 -16.13 14.56 17.05
CA LEU A 57 -16.96 13.66 16.24
C LEU A 57 -17.70 12.61 17.07
N ALA A 58 -17.06 12.05 18.10
CA ALA A 58 -17.69 11.10 19.01
C ALA A 58 -18.86 11.72 19.79
N LEU A 59 -18.82 13.03 20.04
CA LEU A 59 -19.88 13.81 20.69
C LEU A 59 -20.89 14.42 19.69
N GLY A 60 -20.83 14.03 18.41
CA GLY A 60 -21.70 14.58 17.35
C GLY A 60 -21.46 16.07 17.05
N GLN A 61 -20.27 16.59 17.39
CA GLN A 61 -19.85 17.96 17.14
C GLN A 61 -19.04 18.05 15.84
N PRO A 62 -19.06 19.21 15.15
CA PRO A 62 -18.38 19.34 13.88
C PRO A 62 -16.86 19.32 14.02
N VAL A 63 -16.17 18.72 13.04
CA VAL A 63 -14.71 18.48 13.13
C VAL A 63 -13.87 19.77 13.23
N TRP A 64 -14.35 20.88 12.64
CA TRP A 64 -13.64 22.17 12.68
C TRP A 64 -13.47 22.73 14.10
N LEU A 65 -14.30 22.30 15.05
CA LEU A 65 -14.20 22.70 16.45
C LEU A 65 -12.82 22.38 17.03
N ALA A 66 -12.15 21.34 16.52
CA ALA A 66 -10.78 21.02 16.90
C ALA A 66 -9.80 22.18 16.64
N ALA A 67 -9.90 22.84 15.49
CA ALA A 67 -9.07 24.00 15.18
C ALA A 67 -9.39 25.20 16.08
N ALA A 68 -10.65 25.43 16.41
CA ALA A 68 -11.05 26.51 17.30
C ALA A 68 -10.52 26.29 18.73
N VAL A 69 -10.67 25.07 19.27
CA VAL A 69 -10.12 24.71 20.59
C VAL A 69 -8.59 24.81 20.57
N ALA A 70 -7.93 24.33 19.52
CA ALA A 70 -6.48 24.44 19.36
C ALA A 70 -6.01 25.92 19.34
N ALA A 71 -6.74 26.79 18.65
CA ALA A 71 -6.46 28.23 18.65
C ALA A 71 -6.63 28.84 20.05
N VAL A 72 -7.71 28.49 20.78
CA VAL A 72 -7.95 28.95 22.16
C VAL A 72 -6.82 28.50 23.10
N ILE A 73 -6.41 27.23 23.03
CA ILE A 73 -5.28 26.71 23.83
C ILE A 73 -4.01 27.51 23.52
N THR A 74 -3.76 27.80 22.24
CA THR A 74 -2.59 28.57 21.82
C THR A 74 -2.61 29.99 22.38
N ILE A 75 -3.73 30.71 22.21
CA ILE A 75 -3.89 32.09 22.68
C ILE A 75 -3.77 32.15 24.20
N ALA A 76 -4.48 31.29 24.92
CA ALA A 76 -4.40 31.22 26.39
C ALA A 76 -2.98 30.90 26.87
N GLY A 77 -2.32 29.95 26.21
CA GLY A 77 -0.92 29.59 26.47
C GLY A 77 0.02 30.79 26.27
N LEU A 78 -0.06 31.47 25.13
CA LEU A 78 0.75 32.65 24.83
C LEU A 78 0.51 33.80 25.81
N LEU A 79 -0.74 34.06 26.19
CA LEU A 79 -1.12 35.10 27.16
C LEU A 79 -0.61 34.79 28.58
N SER A 80 -0.57 33.51 28.97
CA SER A 80 -0.07 33.09 30.28
C SER A 80 1.46 33.28 30.43
N GLN A 81 2.20 33.22 29.32
CA GLN A 81 3.66 33.32 29.30
C GLN A 81 4.18 34.78 29.34
N ARG A 82 3.64 35.66 30.21
CA ARG A 82 3.89 37.11 30.35
C ARG A 82 5.35 37.60 30.57
N ARG A 83 6.37 37.02 29.95
CA ARG A 83 7.77 37.48 29.99
C ARG A 83 8.24 37.85 28.58
N GLY A 84 8.96 38.96 28.44
CA GLY A 84 9.43 39.47 27.15
C GLY A 84 10.25 38.44 26.37
N PHE A 85 10.13 38.45 25.04
CA PHE A 85 11.04 37.71 24.18
C PHE A 85 12.43 38.31 24.31
N SER A 86 13.46 37.48 24.56
CA SER A 86 14.79 37.91 24.17
C SER A 86 14.81 37.98 22.63
N LEU A 87 15.29 39.09 22.08
CA LEU A 87 15.43 39.28 20.62
C LEU A 87 16.11 38.06 19.97
N TRP A 88 17.07 37.46 20.67
CA TRP A 88 17.82 36.30 20.19
C TRP A 88 17.00 35.01 20.10
N ALA A 89 16.13 34.71 21.07
CA ALA A 89 15.22 33.57 20.99
C ALA A 89 14.18 33.75 19.86
N LEU A 90 13.76 35.00 19.62
CA LEU A 90 12.87 35.32 18.50
C LEU A 90 13.55 35.03 17.16
N TRP A 91 14.78 35.50 16.98
CA TRP A 91 15.60 35.21 15.80
C TRP A 91 15.79 33.72 15.56
N ALA A 92 16.13 32.96 16.59
CA ALA A 92 16.39 31.53 16.45
C ALA A 92 15.11 30.72 16.12
N CYS A 93 13.96 31.09 16.71
CA CYS A 93 12.67 30.52 16.34
C CYS A 93 12.28 30.88 14.89
N SER A 94 12.47 32.13 14.47
CA SER A 94 12.24 32.56 13.10
C SER A 94 13.13 31.81 12.10
N LEU A 95 14.40 31.57 12.45
CA LEU A 95 15.33 30.83 11.61
C LEU A 95 14.93 29.34 11.48
N LEU A 96 14.45 28.72 12.55
CA LEU A 96 13.92 27.36 12.50
C LEU A 96 12.64 27.28 11.66
N LEU A 97 11.72 28.23 11.82
CA LEU A 97 10.51 28.32 10.99
C LEU A 97 10.85 28.54 9.52
N LEU A 98 11.80 29.42 9.22
CA LEU A 98 12.30 29.63 7.87
C LEU A 98 12.91 28.34 7.29
N ALA A 99 13.77 27.67 8.04
CA ALA A 99 14.37 26.40 7.62
C ALA A 99 13.31 25.31 7.38
N ALA A 100 12.34 25.16 8.28
CA ALA A 100 11.24 24.22 8.12
C ALA A 100 10.38 24.56 6.89
N THR A 101 10.13 25.85 6.63
CA THR A 101 9.37 26.33 5.46
C THR A 101 10.16 26.09 4.17
N LEU A 102 11.47 26.32 4.16
CA LEU A 102 12.34 26.04 3.00
C LEU A 102 12.39 24.55 2.68
N ILE A 103 12.52 23.69 3.70
CA ILE A 103 12.48 22.23 3.51
C ILE A 103 11.11 21.79 3.01
N PHE A 104 10.04 22.32 3.59
CA PHE A 104 8.67 22.05 3.14
C PHE A 104 8.46 22.47 1.68
N ALA A 105 8.93 23.66 1.30
CA ALA A 105 8.88 24.14 -0.08
C ALA A 105 9.70 23.26 -1.04
N ALA A 106 10.89 22.82 -0.63
CA ALA A 106 11.78 21.99 -1.43
C ALA A 106 11.15 20.64 -1.84
N PHE A 107 10.24 20.09 -1.02
CA PHE A 107 9.50 18.87 -1.35
C PHE A 107 8.10 19.13 -1.92
N THR A 108 7.49 20.27 -1.57
CA THR A 108 6.19 20.68 -2.09
C THR A 108 6.25 21.06 -3.57
N VAL A 109 7.28 21.81 -3.99
CA VAL A 109 7.40 22.27 -5.39
C VAL A 109 7.50 21.09 -6.37
N PRO A 110 8.38 20.08 -6.17
CA PRO A 110 8.42 18.91 -7.04
C PRO A 110 7.11 18.11 -7.03
N PHE A 111 6.41 18.04 -5.89
CA PHE A 111 5.10 17.39 -5.82
C PHE A 111 4.08 18.11 -6.72
N LEU A 112 3.96 19.43 -6.60
CA LEU A 112 3.03 20.23 -7.39
C LEU A 112 3.37 20.27 -8.89
N LEU A 113 4.65 20.11 -9.25
CA LEU A 113 5.10 20.15 -10.65
C LEU A 113 5.00 18.80 -11.35
N ASN A 114 5.10 17.68 -10.63
CA ASN A 114 5.27 16.36 -11.24
C ASN A 114 4.16 15.36 -10.88
N GLN A 115 3.16 15.74 -10.06
CA GLN A 115 2.06 14.86 -9.71
C GLN A 115 0.71 15.44 -10.14
N ASP A 116 0.07 14.77 -11.10
CA ASP A 116 -1.27 15.11 -11.61
C ASP A 116 -2.41 14.65 -10.68
N GLY A 117 -2.08 14.14 -9.49
CA GLY A 117 -3.06 13.65 -8.51
C GLY A 117 -2.39 13.02 -7.29
N LEU A 118 -3.17 12.77 -6.24
CA LEU A 118 -2.66 12.09 -5.07
C LEU A 118 -2.42 10.61 -5.33
N PRO A 119 -1.37 10.03 -4.72
CA PRO A 119 -1.13 8.62 -4.84
C PRO A 119 -2.19 7.77 -4.15
N THR A 120 -2.56 6.68 -4.81
CA THR A 120 -3.46 5.62 -4.40
C THR A 120 -2.81 4.79 -3.31
N GLY A 121 -3.49 4.55 -2.21
CA GLY A 121 -2.89 3.98 -1.00
C GLY A 121 -3.59 4.48 0.25
N ASP A 122 -2.84 4.65 1.34
CA ASP A 122 -3.40 5.05 2.63
C ASP A 122 -4.11 6.41 2.59
N ALA A 123 -3.61 7.37 1.79
CA ALA A 123 -4.27 8.67 1.64
C ALA A 123 -5.65 8.58 1.00
N GLN A 124 -5.84 7.71 0.00
CA GLN A 124 -7.15 7.53 -0.61
C GLN A 124 -8.16 6.97 0.40
N LYS A 125 -7.75 5.98 1.20
CA LYS A 125 -8.56 5.45 2.31
C LYS A 125 -8.94 6.56 3.29
N ALA A 126 -7.95 7.37 3.67
CA ALA A 126 -8.14 8.46 4.61
C ALA A 126 -9.09 9.54 4.05
N ILE A 127 -8.94 9.91 2.77
CA ILE A 127 -9.79 10.87 2.07
C ILE A 127 -11.23 10.37 1.97
N PHE A 128 -11.43 9.11 1.60
CA PHE A 128 -12.76 8.53 1.48
C PHE A 128 -13.55 8.65 2.79
N TRP A 129 -12.96 8.22 3.91
CA TRP A 129 -13.60 8.31 5.21
C TRP A 129 -13.66 9.74 5.76
N ALA A 130 -12.68 10.58 5.44
CA ALA A 130 -12.70 12.00 5.79
C ALA A 130 -13.81 12.75 5.05
N GLN A 131 -14.11 12.41 3.79
CA GLN A 131 -15.26 12.97 3.07
C GLN A 131 -16.56 12.61 3.75
N GLU A 132 -16.73 11.35 4.19
CA GLU A 132 -17.91 10.95 4.95
C GLU A 132 -18.04 11.74 6.26
N ILE A 133 -16.94 11.96 6.99
CA ILE A 133 -16.91 12.82 8.18
C ILE A 133 -17.30 14.26 7.84
N VAL A 134 -16.72 14.85 6.78
CA VAL A 134 -17.01 16.23 6.35
C VAL A 134 -18.49 16.38 5.96
N THR A 135 -19.09 15.37 5.34
CA THR A 135 -20.50 15.41 4.93
C THR A 135 -21.44 15.15 6.10
N LYS A 136 -21.17 14.15 6.93
CA LYS A 136 -22.12 13.65 7.94
C LYS A 136 -21.82 14.08 9.38
N GLN A 137 -20.64 14.67 9.63
CA GLN A 137 -20.16 15.16 10.93
C GLN A 137 -20.20 14.09 12.05
N HIS A 138 -19.95 12.83 11.70
CA HIS A 138 -19.85 11.72 12.65
C HIS A 138 -18.68 10.79 12.30
N LEU A 139 -18.31 9.90 13.22
CA LEU A 139 -17.29 8.88 12.96
C LEU A 139 -17.75 7.90 11.87
N PRO A 140 -16.86 7.44 10.97
CA PRO A 140 -17.25 6.56 9.88
C PRO A 140 -17.78 5.20 10.35
N ASN A 141 -18.74 4.64 9.61
CA ASN A 141 -19.15 3.25 9.79
C ASN A 141 -18.24 2.31 8.98
N TYR A 142 -17.16 1.84 9.61
CA TYR A 142 -16.19 0.95 8.96
C TYR A 142 -16.78 -0.41 8.53
N ALA A 143 -17.86 -0.88 9.15
CA ALA A 143 -18.53 -2.12 8.73
C ALA A 143 -19.07 -2.01 7.29
N ALA A 144 -19.40 -0.79 6.83
CA ALA A 144 -19.84 -0.55 5.46
C ALA A 144 -18.71 -0.71 4.42
N SER A 145 -17.45 -0.88 4.81
CA SER A 145 -16.32 -1.07 3.89
C SER A 145 -16.44 -2.35 3.06
N LEU A 146 -16.96 -3.43 3.63
CA LEU A 146 -17.13 -4.69 2.90
C LEU A 146 -18.11 -4.50 1.74
N ALA A 147 -19.24 -3.84 2.01
CA ALA A 147 -20.27 -3.57 1.01
C ALA A 147 -19.86 -2.47 0.01
N ARG A 148 -19.16 -1.42 0.45
CA ARG A 148 -18.85 -0.24 -0.39
C ARG A 148 -17.54 -0.34 -1.15
N LEU A 149 -16.58 -1.08 -0.61
CA LEU A 149 -15.18 -1.05 -1.03
C LEU A 149 -14.59 -2.45 -1.29
N ASN A 150 -15.33 -3.51 -0.97
CA ASN A 150 -14.86 -4.89 -1.01
C ASN A 150 -13.53 -5.09 -0.25
N ARG A 151 -13.49 -4.63 1.00
CA ARG A 151 -12.30 -4.68 1.86
C ARG A 151 -12.71 -4.92 3.30
N ASP A 152 -11.79 -5.51 4.07
CA ASP A 152 -12.00 -5.80 5.49
C ASP A 152 -12.11 -4.48 6.29
N PRO A 153 -13.15 -4.29 7.12
CA PRO A 153 -13.29 -3.14 8.02
C PRO A 153 -12.04 -2.83 8.85
N VAL A 154 -11.31 -3.86 9.26
CA VAL A 154 -10.10 -3.73 10.08
C VAL A 154 -9.01 -2.95 9.36
N ASP A 155 -8.90 -3.08 8.03
CA ASP A 155 -7.88 -2.40 7.21
C ASP A 155 -8.05 -0.88 7.19
N PHE A 156 -9.20 -0.37 7.66
CA PHE A 156 -9.54 1.05 7.68
C PHE A 156 -9.72 1.63 9.08
N TYR A 157 -9.62 0.83 10.14
CA TYR A 157 -9.92 1.33 11.48
C TYR A 157 -8.77 2.20 12.02
N THR A 158 -8.74 3.45 11.55
CA THR A 158 -7.82 4.53 11.93
C THR A 158 -8.60 5.85 12.13
N PRO A 159 -9.57 5.89 13.06
CA PRO A 159 -10.49 7.02 13.21
C PRO A 159 -9.82 8.35 13.58
N GLY A 160 -8.70 8.32 14.29
CA GLY A 160 -7.94 9.52 14.62
C GLY A 160 -7.28 10.14 13.38
N LEU A 161 -6.71 9.30 12.51
CA LEU A 161 -6.15 9.76 11.23
C LEU A 161 -7.24 10.34 10.34
N HIS A 162 -8.38 9.66 10.22
CA HIS A 162 -9.51 10.13 9.42
C HIS A 162 -10.06 11.46 9.93
N ALA A 163 -10.13 11.65 11.25
CA ALA A 163 -10.54 12.91 11.86
C ALA A 163 -9.58 14.06 11.54
N ILE A 164 -8.26 13.84 11.56
CA ILE A 164 -7.27 14.86 11.17
C ILE A 164 -7.34 15.16 9.67
N THR A 165 -7.47 14.13 8.83
CA THR A 165 -7.64 14.32 7.38
C THR A 165 -8.92 15.12 7.11
N ALA A 166 -10.02 14.82 7.79
CA ALA A 166 -11.26 15.58 7.70
C ALA A 166 -11.09 17.03 8.17
N LEU A 167 -10.34 17.26 9.25
CA LEU A 167 -10.02 18.60 9.72
C LEU A 167 -9.30 19.42 8.64
N VAL A 168 -8.27 18.86 8.00
CA VAL A 168 -7.56 19.55 6.88
C VAL A 168 -8.51 19.83 5.72
N MET A 169 -9.32 18.85 5.32
CA MET A 169 -10.27 19.00 4.23
C MET A 169 -11.37 20.02 4.52
N GLN A 170 -11.80 20.14 5.78
CA GLN A 170 -12.81 21.09 6.24
C GLN A 170 -12.26 22.52 6.32
N LEU A 171 -11.01 22.68 6.75
CA LEU A 171 -10.35 23.99 6.83
C LEU A 171 -9.93 24.52 5.46
N THR A 172 -9.75 23.64 4.48
CA THR A 172 -9.40 24.02 3.11
C THR A 172 -10.55 24.79 2.45
N PRO A 173 -10.32 25.98 1.87
CA PRO A 173 -11.39 26.82 1.33
C PRO A 173 -12.25 26.11 0.27
N ALA A 174 -13.57 26.08 0.48
CA ALA A 174 -14.52 25.47 -0.45
C ALA A 174 -14.52 26.14 -1.85
N SER A 175 -14.12 27.42 -1.93
CA SER A 175 -14.05 28.18 -3.18
C SER A 175 -13.00 27.67 -4.18
N LEU A 176 -12.12 26.74 -3.78
CA LEU A 176 -11.12 26.13 -4.64
C LEU A 176 -11.49 24.74 -5.16
N GLY A 177 -12.70 24.26 -4.88
CA GLY A 177 -13.18 22.96 -5.36
C GLY A 177 -12.59 21.75 -4.62
N GLY A 178 -12.89 20.55 -5.13
CA GLY A 178 -12.46 19.28 -4.53
C GLY A 178 -10.95 19.04 -4.62
N GLU A 179 -10.31 19.48 -5.71
CA GLU A 179 -8.88 19.29 -5.98
C GLU A 179 -8.00 19.93 -4.91
N ALA A 180 -8.35 21.13 -4.44
CA ALA A 180 -7.58 21.80 -3.40
C ALA A 180 -7.56 21.03 -2.08
N LYS A 181 -8.65 20.32 -1.75
CA LYS A 181 -8.71 19.45 -0.56
C LYS A 181 -7.76 18.26 -0.71
N LEU A 182 -7.65 17.70 -1.92
CA LEU A 182 -6.71 16.63 -2.21
C LEU A 182 -5.27 17.13 -2.10
N ILE A 183 -4.96 18.29 -2.71
CA ILE A 183 -3.63 18.92 -2.59
C ILE A 183 -3.28 19.12 -1.11
N ALA A 184 -4.19 19.64 -0.29
CA ALA A 184 -3.96 19.83 1.15
C ALA A 184 -3.62 18.53 1.89
N VAL A 185 -4.20 17.39 1.51
CA VAL A 185 -3.88 16.07 2.09
C VAL A 185 -2.49 15.57 1.63
N GLY A 186 -2.10 15.83 0.39
CA GLY A 186 -0.73 15.56 -0.09
C GLY A 186 0.30 16.37 0.70
N LEU A 187 0.04 17.67 0.86
CA LEU A 187 0.86 18.57 1.67
C LEU A 187 0.91 18.16 3.15
N LEU A 188 -0.19 17.65 3.71
CA LEU A 188 -0.22 17.05 5.05
C LEU A 188 0.76 15.86 5.15
N SER A 189 0.81 15.01 4.13
CA SER A 189 1.72 13.86 4.10
C SER A 189 3.20 14.28 4.08
N ILE A 190 3.54 15.31 3.30
CA ILE A 190 4.88 15.93 3.30
C ILE A 190 5.20 16.51 4.67
N ALA A 191 4.25 17.23 5.29
CA ALA A 191 4.42 17.80 6.61
C ALA A 191 4.66 16.72 7.68
N PHE A 192 3.97 15.57 7.61
CA PHE A 192 4.25 14.41 8.47
C PHE A 192 5.68 13.87 8.31
N ALA A 193 6.17 13.75 7.08
CA ALA A 193 7.53 13.28 6.81
C ALA A 193 8.60 14.21 7.39
N ILE A 194 8.41 15.53 7.23
CA ILE A 194 9.32 16.55 7.79
C ILE A 194 9.24 16.58 9.32
N ALA A 195 8.03 16.46 9.88
CA ALA A 195 7.83 16.35 11.32
C ALA A 195 8.57 15.12 11.90
N ALA A 196 8.49 13.97 11.23
CA ALA A 196 9.20 12.77 11.65
C ALA A 196 10.74 12.94 11.60
N ALA A 197 11.27 13.67 10.62
CA ALA A 197 12.69 14.04 10.56
C ALA A 197 13.08 14.98 11.73
N LEU A 198 12.23 15.93 12.11
CA LEU A 198 12.43 16.79 13.28
C LEU A 198 12.41 16.01 14.60
N ILE A 199 11.48 15.07 14.76
CA ILE A 199 11.45 14.14 15.90
C ILE A 199 12.75 13.32 15.94
N SER A 200 13.24 12.83 14.80
CA SER A 200 14.51 12.11 14.71
C SER A 200 15.70 12.96 15.16
N TRP A 201 15.72 14.25 14.82
CA TRP A 201 16.73 15.21 15.31
C TRP A 201 16.70 15.37 16.82
N ALA A 202 15.51 15.60 17.38
CA ALA A 202 15.33 15.76 18.82
C ALA A 202 15.70 14.48 19.59
N LEU A 203 15.31 13.31 19.07
CA LEU A 203 15.67 12.01 19.62
C LEU A 203 17.20 11.81 19.65
N ALA A 204 17.89 12.14 18.55
CA ALA A 204 19.34 12.13 18.52
C ALA A 204 19.95 13.10 19.54
N HIS A 205 19.40 14.31 19.69
CA HIS A 205 19.87 15.27 20.67
C HIS A 205 19.75 14.75 22.11
N GLU A 206 18.69 13.99 22.40
CA GLU A 206 18.53 13.34 23.70
C GLU A 206 19.58 12.25 23.92
N ILE A 207 19.81 11.37 22.95
CA ILE A 207 20.59 10.14 23.14
C ILE A 207 22.11 10.38 23.03
N LEU A 208 22.54 11.28 22.14
CA LEU A 208 23.95 11.47 21.85
C LEU A 208 24.71 12.11 23.03
N PRO A 209 25.95 11.67 23.31
CA PRO A 209 26.79 12.30 24.32
C PRO A 209 27.01 13.80 24.00
N PRO A 210 27.19 14.68 24.99
CA PRO A 210 27.37 16.12 24.79
C PRO A 210 28.42 16.47 23.72
N THR A 211 29.54 15.75 23.72
CA THR A 211 30.65 15.89 22.75
C THR A 211 30.22 15.72 21.29
N TYR A 212 29.16 14.94 21.03
CA TYR A 212 28.68 14.61 19.69
C TYR A 212 27.29 15.19 19.38
N ARG A 213 26.65 15.92 20.32
CA ARG A 213 25.31 16.48 20.10
C ARG A 213 25.23 17.41 18.90
N GLN A 214 26.32 18.12 18.59
CA GLN A 214 26.37 18.95 17.39
C GLN A 214 26.17 18.15 16.10
N PHE A 215 26.47 16.85 16.04
CA PHE A 215 26.23 16.02 14.86
C PHE A 215 24.77 15.56 14.72
N SER A 216 23.88 15.88 15.68
CA SER A 216 22.47 15.49 15.59
C SER A 216 21.76 16.10 14.37
N PHE A 217 22.25 17.23 13.82
CA PHE A 217 21.69 17.83 12.59
C PHE A 217 21.84 16.93 11.36
N ALA A 218 22.78 15.97 11.37
CA ALA A 218 22.97 15.05 10.25
C ALA A 218 21.82 14.03 10.15
N VAL A 219 21.10 13.79 11.25
CA VAL A 219 20.04 12.77 11.30
C VAL A 219 18.86 13.11 10.36
N PRO A 220 18.27 14.33 10.38
CA PRO A 220 17.28 14.73 9.39
C PRO A 220 17.71 14.50 7.94
N VAL A 221 18.97 14.81 7.62
CA VAL A 221 19.50 14.61 6.27
C VAL A 221 19.50 13.12 5.92
N LEU A 222 20.06 12.27 6.78
CA LEU A 222 20.11 10.81 6.57
C LEU A 222 18.72 10.17 6.48
N VAL A 223 17.76 10.67 7.27
CA VAL A 223 16.37 10.20 7.25
C VAL A 223 15.69 10.61 5.95
N LEU A 224 15.69 11.90 5.61
CA LEU A 224 15.00 12.44 4.42
C LEU A 224 15.57 11.93 3.10
N THR A 225 16.78 11.36 3.10
CA THR A 225 17.47 10.89 1.90
C THR A 225 17.53 9.37 1.80
N HIS A 226 16.97 8.68 2.79
CA HIS A 226 16.74 7.25 2.74
C HIS A 226 15.59 6.93 1.77
N TYR A 227 15.72 5.89 0.93
CA TYR A 227 14.74 5.53 -0.10
C TYR A 227 13.30 5.42 0.40
N ARG A 228 13.09 4.89 1.61
CA ARG A 228 11.76 4.83 2.24
C ARG A 228 11.14 6.21 2.46
N PHE A 229 11.88 7.15 3.04
CA PHE A 229 11.39 8.50 3.31
C PHE A 229 11.29 9.33 2.03
N LEU A 230 12.22 9.13 1.09
CA LEU A 230 12.09 9.68 -0.25
C LEU A 230 10.82 9.19 -0.93
N ARG A 231 10.37 7.96 -0.70
CA ARG A 231 9.06 7.50 -1.17
C ARG A 231 7.90 8.26 -0.52
N TYR A 232 7.95 8.56 0.78
CA TYR A 232 6.94 9.39 1.45
C TYR A 232 6.85 10.81 0.88
N LEU A 233 7.97 11.35 0.41
CA LEU A 233 8.08 12.70 -0.15
C LEU A 233 7.79 12.76 -1.65
N ARG A 234 8.16 11.71 -2.40
CA ARG A 234 7.93 11.57 -3.83
C ARG A 234 6.50 11.16 -4.15
N GLU A 235 5.90 10.31 -3.33
CA GLU A 235 4.51 9.87 -3.42
C GLU A 235 3.76 10.26 -2.14
N PRO A 236 3.48 11.57 -1.91
CA PRO A 236 2.83 12.03 -0.69
C PRO A 236 1.47 11.38 -0.47
N GLY A 237 1.37 10.58 0.60
CA GLY A 237 0.13 9.95 1.02
C GLY A 237 0.02 8.46 0.73
N TYR A 238 0.91 7.89 -0.08
CA TYR A 238 0.91 6.46 -0.38
C TYR A 238 0.98 5.59 0.90
N HIS A 239 1.81 6.03 1.85
CA HIS A 239 2.03 5.41 3.16
C HIS A 239 1.68 6.36 4.31
N LEU A 240 0.59 7.12 4.17
CA LEU A 240 0.16 8.12 5.14
C LEU A 240 0.05 7.54 6.56
N GLN A 241 -0.59 6.38 6.73
CA GLN A 241 -0.74 5.76 8.06
C GLN A 241 0.61 5.41 8.68
N ASN A 242 1.56 4.90 7.87
CA ASN A 242 2.89 4.53 8.35
C ASN A 242 3.66 5.75 8.85
N ILE A 243 3.68 6.87 8.11
CA ILE A 243 4.46 8.04 8.53
C ILE A 243 3.87 8.72 9.77
N VAL A 244 2.54 8.78 9.90
CA VAL A 244 1.87 9.26 11.13
C VAL A 244 2.21 8.36 12.30
N GLY A 245 2.12 7.05 12.09
CA GLY A 245 2.43 6.07 13.12
C GLY A 245 3.91 6.08 13.56
N GLU A 246 4.85 6.26 12.63
CA GLU A 246 6.28 6.45 12.93
C GLU A 246 6.52 7.74 13.72
N LEU A 247 5.92 8.86 13.31
CA LEU A 247 6.01 10.14 14.01
C LEU A 247 5.60 9.99 15.48
N LEU A 248 4.45 9.35 15.73
CA LEU A 248 3.90 9.17 17.07
C LEU A 248 4.69 8.13 17.89
N ALA A 249 5.10 7.02 17.28
CA ALA A 249 5.89 5.97 17.97
C ALA A 249 7.28 6.48 18.40
N PHE A 250 8.00 7.19 17.52
CA PHE A 250 9.28 7.78 17.90
C PHE A 250 9.11 9.03 18.78
N GLY A 251 7.98 9.72 18.68
CA GLY A 251 7.55 10.72 19.65
C GLY A 251 7.46 10.16 21.07
N LEU A 252 6.73 9.04 21.24
CA LEU A 252 6.65 8.32 22.51
C LEU A 252 8.02 7.90 23.02
N LEU A 253 8.92 7.45 22.13
CA LEU A 253 10.28 7.08 22.48
C LEU A 253 11.07 8.24 23.10
N ILE A 254 10.96 9.46 22.54
CA ILE A 254 11.58 10.67 23.11
C ILE A 254 11.02 10.94 24.51
N ILE A 255 9.70 10.95 24.65
CA ILE A 255 9.04 11.28 25.91
C ILE A 255 9.38 10.25 26.99
N ALA A 256 9.40 8.96 26.64
CA ALA A 256 9.81 7.89 27.55
C ALA A 256 11.27 8.06 28.02
N LEU A 257 12.19 8.39 27.11
CA LEU A 257 13.59 8.66 27.47
C LEU A 257 13.73 9.86 28.43
N ARG A 258 12.91 10.91 28.27
CA ARG A 258 12.91 12.07 29.18
C ARG A 258 12.33 11.72 30.55
N LEU A 259 11.22 11.00 30.59
CA LEU A 259 10.61 10.53 31.84
C LEU A 259 11.55 9.64 32.66
N ILE A 260 12.36 8.79 31.99
CA ILE A 260 13.41 8.01 32.65
C ILE A 260 14.45 8.91 33.31
N ARG A 261 14.84 10.03 32.66
CA ARG A 261 15.82 10.96 33.23
C ARG A 261 15.25 11.75 34.38
N ARG A 262 14.03 12.26 34.23
CA ARG A 262 13.35 13.10 35.21
C ARG A 262 11.85 13.01 35.04
N TRP A 263 11.15 12.70 36.12
CA TRP A 263 9.69 12.73 36.14
C TRP A 263 9.17 14.16 35.96
N HIS A 264 8.26 14.36 34.99
CA HIS A 264 7.55 15.61 34.77
C HIS A 264 6.11 15.33 34.33
N TRP A 265 5.12 15.89 35.03
CA TRP A 265 3.70 15.63 34.74
C TRP A 265 3.30 15.99 33.31
N GLY A 266 3.76 17.13 32.80
CA GLY A 266 3.50 17.52 31.40
C GLY A 266 3.98 16.47 30.38
N GLU A 267 5.11 15.81 30.64
CA GLU A 267 5.62 14.75 29.76
C GLU A 267 4.84 13.45 29.92
N ALA A 268 4.44 13.10 31.15
CA ALA A 268 3.58 11.95 31.40
C ALA A 268 2.21 12.09 30.72
N THR A 269 1.59 13.28 30.80
CA THR A 269 0.33 13.58 30.10
C THR A 269 0.51 13.47 28.58
N LEU A 270 1.58 14.05 28.04
CA LEU A 270 1.87 13.95 26.61
C LEU A 270 2.08 12.50 26.18
N ALA A 271 2.75 11.66 26.98
CA ALA A 271 2.93 10.25 26.69
C ALA A 271 1.57 9.52 26.57
N VAL A 272 0.64 9.78 27.49
CA VAL A 272 -0.71 9.20 27.44
C VAL A 272 -1.44 9.66 26.17
N PHE A 273 -1.41 10.96 25.87
CA PHE A 273 -2.08 11.51 24.69
C PHE A 273 -1.50 10.96 23.38
N LEU A 274 -0.18 10.83 23.29
CA LEU A 274 0.49 10.22 22.14
C LEU A 274 0.15 8.74 22.02
N GLY A 275 0.04 7.99 23.12
CA GLY A 275 -0.34 6.58 23.11
C GLY A 275 -1.75 6.38 22.56
N ILE A 276 -2.71 7.19 23.00
CA ILE A 276 -4.08 7.16 22.50
C ILE A 276 -4.12 7.60 21.02
N ALA A 277 -3.47 8.71 20.68
CA ALA A 277 -3.42 9.19 19.29
C ALA A 277 -2.79 8.16 18.34
N LEU A 278 -1.75 7.44 18.78
CA LEU A 278 -1.10 6.37 18.02
C LEU A 278 -2.06 5.20 17.76
N ALA A 279 -2.76 4.72 18.80
CA ALA A 279 -3.74 3.65 18.66
C ALA A 279 -4.89 4.03 17.71
N LEU A 280 -5.31 5.31 17.72
CA LEU A 280 -6.36 5.81 16.84
C LEU A 280 -5.88 6.12 15.41
N SER A 281 -4.56 6.23 15.17
CA SER A 281 -4.00 6.65 13.88
C SER A 281 -3.39 5.51 13.08
N HIS A 282 -2.73 4.55 13.74
CA HIS A 282 -2.14 3.40 13.07
C HIS A 282 -1.88 2.22 14.01
N GLN A 283 -2.64 1.13 13.85
CA GLN A 283 -2.59 -0.05 14.71
C GLN A 283 -1.22 -0.76 14.68
N PHE A 284 -0.61 -0.90 13.50
CA PHE A 284 0.68 -1.58 13.37
C PHE A 284 1.79 -0.80 14.08
N SER A 285 1.81 0.54 14.01
CA SER A 285 2.77 1.33 14.78
C SER A 285 2.51 1.26 16.29
N ALA A 286 1.24 1.21 16.71
CA ALA A 286 0.90 1.03 18.12
C ALA A 286 1.45 -0.31 18.66
N PHE A 287 1.31 -1.38 17.86
CA PHE A 287 1.92 -2.68 18.15
C PHE A 287 3.44 -2.59 18.26
N ILE A 288 4.13 -2.03 17.25
CA ILE A 288 5.60 -1.86 17.28
C ILE A 288 6.04 -1.00 18.47
N ALA A 289 5.30 0.06 18.80
CA ALA A 289 5.60 0.95 19.92
C ALA A 289 5.56 0.20 21.26
N ALA A 290 4.65 -0.75 21.46
CA ALA A 290 4.61 -1.57 22.67
C ALA A 290 5.97 -2.26 22.89
N PHE A 291 6.54 -2.89 21.85
CA PHE A 291 7.84 -3.54 21.94
C PHE A 291 9.01 -2.55 22.11
N LEU A 292 8.97 -1.41 21.41
CA LEU A 292 9.98 -0.36 21.56
C LEU A 292 10.05 0.18 23.00
N LEU A 293 8.90 0.23 23.68
CA LEU A 293 8.79 0.78 25.03
C LEU A 293 9.08 -0.24 26.14
N ILE A 294 9.06 -1.55 25.89
CA ILE A 294 9.35 -2.57 26.92
C ILE A 294 10.71 -2.34 27.62
N PRO A 295 11.85 -2.18 26.90
CA PRO A 295 13.14 -1.94 27.55
C PRO A 295 13.16 -0.65 28.39
N LEU A 296 12.45 0.37 27.91
CA LEU A 296 12.35 1.67 28.57
C LEU A 296 11.48 1.60 29.83
N ALA A 297 10.37 0.88 29.78
CA ALA A 297 9.49 0.66 30.90
C ALA A 297 10.23 -0.07 32.04
N GLY A 298 10.97 -1.14 31.73
CA GLY A 298 11.77 -1.85 32.74
C GLY A 298 12.78 -0.95 33.44
N ILE A 299 13.48 -0.10 32.67
CA ILE A 299 14.45 0.86 33.23
C ILE A 299 13.73 1.96 34.02
N PHE A 300 12.61 2.48 33.52
CA PHE A 300 11.79 3.48 34.20
C PHE A 300 11.32 2.96 35.58
N PHE A 301 10.72 1.77 35.64
CA PHE A 301 10.27 1.17 36.88
C PHE A 301 11.42 0.90 37.85
N SER A 302 12.56 0.41 37.35
CA SER A 302 13.73 0.18 38.22
C SER A 302 14.25 1.47 38.87
N ARG A 303 14.18 2.60 38.16
CA ARG A 303 14.75 3.87 38.59
C ARG A 303 13.80 4.72 39.43
N HIS A 304 12.50 4.66 39.16
CA HIS A 304 11.48 5.50 39.79
C HIS A 304 10.54 4.72 40.72
N ARG A 305 10.86 3.47 41.08
CA ARG A 305 10.04 2.62 41.96
C ARG A 305 9.58 3.34 43.22
N HIS A 306 10.51 3.95 43.96
CA HIS A 306 10.20 4.63 45.22
C HIS A 306 9.32 5.87 45.03
N ASP A 307 9.54 6.62 43.94
CA ASP A 307 8.71 7.78 43.62
C ASP A 307 7.30 7.37 43.20
N LEU A 308 7.15 6.27 42.45
CA LEU A 308 5.86 5.68 42.08
C LEU A 308 5.12 5.15 43.32
N ASP A 309 5.82 4.47 44.23
CA ASP A 309 5.26 3.96 45.49
C ASP A 309 4.83 5.11 46.42
N ARG A 310 5.55 6.24 46.39
CA ARG A 310 5.18 7.45 47.13
C ARG A 310 4.00 8.17 46.49
N LEU A 311 3.94 8.21 45.16
CA LEU A 311 2.84 8.78 44.38
C LEU A 311 1.53 8.04 44.59
N THR A 312 1.58 6.71 44.52
CA THR A 312 0.41 5.86 44.81
C THR A 312 -0.07 6.06 46.23
N ARG A 313 0.83 6.18 47.22
CA ARG A 313 0.46 6.43 48.62
C ARG A 313 -0.09 7.84 48.89
N ASN A 314 0.51 8.88 48.31
CA ASN A 314 0.14 10.27 48.60
C ASN A 314 -1.02 10.78 47.73
N HIS A 315 -1.25 10.16 46.57
CA HIS A 315 -2.28 10.54 45.62
C HIS A 315 -3.13 9.34 45.22
N GLN A 316 -3.53 8.52 46.19
CA GLN A 316 -4.34 7.32 46.00
C GLN A 316 -5.53 7.55 45.07
N GLY A 317 -6.26 8.66 45.24
CA GLY A 317 -7.39 8.99 44.35
C GLY A 317 -7.00 9.23 42.89
N LYS A 318 -5.89 9.92 42.61
CA LYS A 318 -5.41 10.14 41.24
C LYS A 318 -4.81 8.87 40.63
N ALA A 319 -4.07 8.11 41.43
CA ALA A 319 -3.52 6.83 41.00
C ALA A 319 -4.64 5.81 40.71
N ALA A 320 -5.68 5.78 41.55
CA ALA A 320 -6.88 4.98 41.34
C ALA A 320 -7.64 5.43 40.08
N ALA A 321 -7.77 6.74 39.83
CA ALA A 321 -8.40 7.25 38.62
C ALA A 321 -7.62 6.86 37.34
N VAL A 322 -6.29 6.96 37.35
CA VAL A 322 -5.44 6.51 36.24
C VAL A 322 -5.52 4.98 36.07
N GLY A 323 -5.50 4.23 37.16
CA GLY A 323 -5.67 2.78 37.15
C GLY A 323 -7.03 2.36 36.59
N LEU A 324 -8.11 3.03 37.01
CA LEU A 324 -9.47 2.83 36.49
C LEU A 324 -9.55 3.18 35.01
N LEU A 325 -8.93 4.28 34.57
CA LEU A 325 -8.88 4.65 33.15
C LEU A 325 -8.16 3.58 32.32
N LEU A 326 -7.04 3.05 32.80
CA LEU A 326 -6.33 1.93 32.17
C LEU A 326 -7.19 0.67 32.12
N LEU A 327 -7.88 0.33 33.21
CA LEU A 327 -8.83 -0.78 33.27
C LEU A 327 -9.98 -0.60 32.28
N LEU A 328 -10.54 0.60 32.17
CA LEU A 328 -11.58 0.93 31.21
C LEU A 328 -11.06 0.86 29.77
N LEU A 329 -9.82 1.29 29.50
CA LEU A 329 -9.19 1.16 28.18
C LEU A 329 -8.95 -0.31 27.81
N ILE A 330 -8.50 -1.12 28.78
CA ILE A 330 -8.35 -2.57 28.59
C ILE A 330 -9.72 -3.20 28.34
N ALA A 331 -10.72 -2.92 29.19
CA ALA A 331 -12.08 -3.41 29.05
C ALA A 331 -12.71 -3.00 27.71
N ALA A 332 -12.49 -1.76 27.26
CA ALA A 332 -12.90 -1.27 25.96
C ALA A 332 -12.19 -2.04 24.82
N GLY A 333 -10.89 -2.31 24.96
CA GLY A 333 -10.15 -3.14 24.02
C GLY A 333 -10.68 -4.58 23.96
N PHE A 334 -11.04 -5.17 25.10
CA PHE A 334 -11.69 -6.47 25.18
C PHE A 334 -13.08 -6.45 24.52
N SER A 335 -13.91 -5.43 24.79
CA SER A 335 -15.23 -5.29 24.16
C SER A 335 -15.17 -5.05 22.66
N LEU A 336 -14.05 -4.51 22.16
CA LEU A 336 -13.77 -4.35 20.73
C LEU A 336 -13.20 -5.64 20.08
N GLY A 337 -13.15 -6.77 20.80
CA GLY A 337 -12.65 -8.04 20.28
C GLY A 337 -11.14 -8.05 20.03
N LEU A 338 -10.36 -7.08 20.55
CA LEU A 338 -8.91 -7.01 20.28
C LEU A 338 -8.15 -8.21 20.85
N HIS A 339 -8.69 -8.84 21.91
CA HIS A 339 -8.14 -10.05 22.51
C HIS A 339 -8.18 -11.25 21.55
N GLU A 340 -9.19 -11.31 20.67
CA GLU A 340 -9.32 -12.36 19.65
C GLU A 340 -8.23 -12.26 18.58
N LYS A 341 -7.57 -11.10 18.43
CA LYS A 341 -6.45 -10.90 17.51
C LYS A 341 -5.10 -11.37 18.07
N ILE A 342 -4.99 -11.57 19.38
CA ILE A 342 -3.72 -11.98 20.01
C ILE A 342 -3.25 -13.35 19.47
N PRO A 343 -4.10 -14.40 19.39
CA PRO A 343 -3.69 -15.68 18.82
C PRO A 343 -3.32 -15.62 17.34
N HIS A 344 -3.88 -14.67 16.58
CA HIS A 344 -3.52 -14.46 15.17
C HIS A 344 -2.17 -13.74 15.01
N LEU A 345 -1.80 -12.89 15.98
CA LEU A 345 -0.49 -12.23 16.01
C LEU A 345 0.61 -13.11 16.59
N PHE A 346 0.26 -13.96 17.56
CA PHE A 346 1.19 -14.88 18.22
C PHE A 346 0.77 -16.32 17.92
N THR A 347 1.37 -16.91 16.91
CA THR A 347 1.02 -18.25 16.41
C THR A 347 2.24 -19.12 16.18
N THR A 348 2.09 -20.41 16.44
CA THR A 348 3.12 -21.43 16.16
C THR A 348 3.33 -21.65 14.66
N THR A 349 2.38 -21.25 13.83
CA THR A 349 2.41 -21.39 12.37
C THR A 349 2.19 -20.04 11.67
N PRO A 350 3.14 -19.09 11.76
CA PRO A 350 2.99 -17.77 11.17
C PRO A 350 2.96 -17.85 9.65
N HIS A 351 1.92 -17.29 9.03
CA HIS A 351 1.73 -17.39 7.58
C HIS A 351 2.80 -16.61 6.80
N LEU A 352 3.40 -15.60 7.42
CA LEU A 352 4.47 -14.78 6.83
C LEU A 352 5.86 -15.41 6.97
N ALA A 353 5.98 -16.62 7.54
CA ALA A 353 7.26 -17.32 7.65
C ALA A 353 7.93 -17.53 6.27
N ASN A 354 7.13 -17.81 5.24
CA ASN A 354 7.61 -18.02 3.88
C ASN A 354 7.91 -16.71 3.14
N GLU A 355 7.42 -15.55 3.64
CA GLU A 355 7.74 -14.21 3.12
C GLU A 355 8.91 -13.55 3.86
N LEU A 356 9.57 -14.30 4.75
CA LEU A 356 10.64 -13.77 5.58
C LEU A 356 11.89 -13.47 4.73
N PRO A 357 12.33 -12.20 4.65
CA PRO A 357 13.55 -11.86 3.93
C PRO A 357 14.75 -12.53 4.60
N SER A 358 15.65 -13.07 3.78
CA SER A 358 16.93 -13.55 4.26
C SER A 358 17.74 -12.37 4.83
N LEU A 359 18.61 -12.62 5.82
CA LEU A 359 19.44 -11.54 6.36
C LEU A 359 20.37 -10.94 5.29
N SER A 360 20.72 -11.72 4.26
CA SER A 360 21.44 -11.26 3.07
C SER A 360 20.67 -10.26 2.22
N ASP A 361 19.34 -10.19 2.32
CA ASP A 361 18.52 -9.22 1.58
C ASP A 361 18.51 -7.84 2.26
N TYR A 362 18.91 -7.74 3.52
CA TYR A 362 18.79 -6.50 4.32
C TYR A 362 19.60 -5.33 3.72
N PRO A 363 20.84 -5.52 3.24
CA PRO A 363 21.57 -4.48 2.54
C PRO A 363 20.84 -3.96 1.29
N ARG A 364 20.09 -4.81 0.59
CA ARG A 364 19.32 -4.39 -0.59
C ARG A 364 18.04 -3.65 -0.19
N LEU A 365 17.39 -4.06 0.90
CA LEU A 365 16.14 -3.47 1.38
C LEU A 365 16.31 -2.11 2.08
N ILE A 366 17.33 -1.97 2.94
CA ILE A 366 17.62 -0.73 3.69
C ILE A 366 18.64 0.15 2.93
N GLY A 367 19.49 -0.45 2.10
CA GLY A 367 20.69 0.21 1.56
C GLY A 367 21.91 -0.16 2.39
N GLY A 368 22.85 -0.87 1.77
CA GLY A 368 23.99 -1.50 2.46
C GLY A 368 24.83 -0.50 3.25
N THR A 369 25.11 0.67 2.68
CA THR A 369 25.86 1.74 3.34
C THR A 369 25.14 2.23 4.62
N TRP A 370 23.82 2.45 4.55
CA TRP A 370 23.03 2.88 5.71
C TRP A 370 23.00 1.81 6.79
N LEU A 371 22.77 0.55 6.40
CA LEU A 371 22.75 -0.56 7.32
C LEU A 371 24.10 -0.74 8.02
N LEU A 372 25.22 -0.70 7.29
CA LEU A 372 26.56 -0.86 7.85
C LEU A 372 26.91 0.27 8.82
N PHE A 373 26.72 1.53 8.45
CA PHE A 373 26.98 2.65 9.37
C PHE A 373 26.03 2.65 10.57
N GLY A 374 24.77 2.28 10.37
CA GLY A 374 23.78 2.15 11.43
C GLY A 374 24.15 1.07 12.44
N LEU A 375 24.52 -0.13 11.99
CA LEU A 375 24.96 -1.23 12.85
C LEU A 375 26.29 -0.93 13.55
N ALA A 376 27.26 -0.34 12.84
CA ALA A 376 28.52 0.09 13.44
C ALA A 376 28.28 1.13 14.54
N GLY A 377 27.41 2.11 14.30
CA GLY A 377 27.00 3.10 15.28
C GLY A 377 26.33 2.46 16.50
N LEU A 378 25.45 1.49 16.28
CA LEU A 378 24.74 0.77 17.34
C LEU A 378 25.76 0.06 18.26
N ALA A 379 26.71 -0.67 17.67
CA ALA A 379 27.77 -1.35 18.40
C ALA A 379 28.64 -0.38 19.23
N LEU A 380 28.94 0.79 18.67
CA LEU A 380 29.70 1.83 19.38
C LEU A 380 28.87 2.46 20.53
N MET A 381 27.55 2.56 20.39
CA MET A 381 26.64 3.14 21.39
C MET A 381 26.36 2.23 22.59
N ILE A 382 26.54 0.91 22.47
CA ILE A 382 26.38 -0.06 23.59
C ILE A 382 27.22 0.36 24.81
N ARG A 383 28.40 0.96 24.59
CA ARG A 383 29.31 1.38 25.67
C ARG A 383 28.82 2.62 26.44
N HIS A 384 27.75 3.27 26.01
CA HIS A 384 27.22 4.50 26.62
C HIS A 384 25.95 4.22 27.44
N LYS A 385 26.06 4.31 28.77
CA LYS A 385 24.94 4.09 29.71
C LYS A 385 23.68 4.89 29.37
N VAL A 386 23.84 6.14 28.91
CA VAL A 386 22.74 7.03 28.54
C VAL A 386 21.98 6.56 27.29
N ALA A 387 22.68 5.88 26.37
CA ALA A 387 22.12 5.38 25.12
C ALA A 387 21.61 3.93 25.22
N LEU A 388 22.00 3.20 26.27
CA LEU A 388 21.64 1.78 26.43
C LEU A 388 20.14 1.48 26.32
N PRO A 389 19.21 2.27 26.93
CA PRO A 389 17.78 2.02 26.77
C PRO A 389 17.33 2.12 25.30
N PHE A 390 17.84 3.11 24.58
CA PHE A 390 17.57 3.28 23.16
C PHE A 390 18.14 2.13 22.34
N VAL A 391 19.41 1.76 22.57
CA VAL A 391 20.08 0.64 21.89
C VAL A 391 19.27 -0.65 22.05
N ALA A 392 18.78 -0.94 23.25
CA ALA A 392 17.91 -2.10 23.51
C ALA A 392 16.63 -2.05 22.67
N SER A 393 15.95 -0.90 22.59
CA SER A 393 14.78 -0.72 21.73
C SER A 393 15.09 -0.95 20.25
N VAL A 394 16.26 -0.49 19.75
CA VAL A 394 16.68 -0.73 18.36
C VAL A 394 16.94 -2.21 18.09
N VAL A 395 17.56 -2.93 19.02
CA VAL A 395 17.79 -4.37 18.90
C VAL A 395 16.45 -5.12 18.86
N VAL A 396 15.50 -4.80 19.74
CA VAL A 396 14.16 -5.38 19.70
C VAL A 396 13.49 -5.13 18.34
N LEU A 397 13.61 -3.92 17.79
CA LEU A 397 13.04 -3.58 16.50
C LEU A 397 13.65 -4.39 15.34
N LEU A 398 14.97 -4.58 15.35
CA LEU A 398 15.65 -5.45 14.39
C LEU A 398 15.22 -6.90 14.55
N LEU A 399 15.01 -7.39 15.78
CA LEU A 399 14.49 -8.74 16.01
C LEU A 399 13.04 -8.90 15.51
N LEU A 400 12.19 -7.87 15.64
CA LEU A 400 10.83 -7.89 15.10
C LEU A 400 10.77 -8.00 13.57
N SER A 401 11.81 -7.55 12.86
CA SER A 401 11.91 -7.82 11.42
C SER A 401 12.08 -9.31 11.07
N GLN A 402 12.40 -10.12 12.08
CA GLN A 402 12.41 -11.57 12.05
C GLN A 402 11.24 -12.17 12.84
N GLY A 403 10.20 -11.37 13.11
CA GLY A 403 9.03 -11.71 13.93
C GLY A 403 8.43 -13.09 13.65
N PRO A 404 8.21 -13.50 12.37
CA PRO A 404 7.68 -14.83 12.07
C PRO A 404 8.55 -15.98 12.60
N ARG A 405 9.88 -15.82 12.71
CA ARG A 405 10.76 -16.82 13.37
C ARG A 405 10.60 -16.86 14.89
N LEU A 406 10.06 -15.79 15.45
CA LEU A 406 9.77 -15.62 16.88
C LEU A 406 8.29 -15.90 17.20
N TYR A 407 7.55 -16.54 16.28
CA TYR A 407 6.11 -16.82 16.42
C TYR A 407 5.25 -15.55 16.47
N ILE A 408 5.76 -14.44 15.94
CA ILE A 408 5.05 -13.16 15.84
C ILE A 408 4.72 -12.92 14.37
N ASP A 409 3.45 -13.09 13.99
CA ASP A 409 2.99 -13.05 12.62
C ASP A 409 2.78 -11.62 12.11
N ILE A 410 3.89 -10.91 11.92
CA ILE A 410 3.93 -9.53 11.46
C ILE A 410 4.69 -9.37 10.14
N PRO A 411 4.32 -8.37 9.29
CA PRO A 411 5.02 -8.11 8.03
C PRO A 411 6.51 -7.79 8.26
N PRO A 412 7.44 -8.70 7.88
CA PRO A 412 8.84 -8.60 8.31
C PRO A 412 9.55 -7.40 7.68
N VAL A 413 9.30 -7.14 6.39
CA VAL A 413 9.86 -5.97 5.68
C VAL A 413 9.32 -4.66 6.24
N ARG A 414 8.04 -4.62 6.64
CA ARG A 414 7.45 -3.42 7.24
C ARG A 414 8.07 -3.14 8.61
N ALA A 415 8.27 -4.17 9.44
CA ALA A 415 8.96 -4.04 10.73
C ALA A 415 10.42 -3.59 10.55
N LEU A 416 11.16 -4.19 9.59
CA LEU A 416 12.53 -3.80 9.25
C LEU A 416 12.63 -2.31 8.93
N PHE A 417 11.66 -1.79 8.20
CA PHE A 417 11.68 -0.41 7.80
C PHE A 417 11.52 0.58 8.96
N TYR A 418 10.93 0.20 10.10
CA TYR A 418 10.91 1.09 11.28
C TYR A 418 12.33 1.32 11.80
N SER A 419 13.30 0.47 11.46
CA SER A 419 14.69 0.65 11.86
C SER A 419 15.38 1.82 11.16
N VAL A 420 14.79 2.45 10.13
CA VAL A 420 15.41 3.54 9.37
C VAL A 420 15.77 4.74 10.27
N ILE A 421 14.82 5.23 11.07
CA ILE A 421 15.07 6.35 12.00
C ILE A 421 16.17 6.01 13.01
N PRO A 422 16.07 4.91 13.79
CA PRO A 422 17.10 4.61 14.78
C PRO A 422 18.46 4.29 14.15
N LEU A 423 18.51 3.60 13.00
CA LEU A 423 19.76 3.35 12.29
C LEU A 423 20.38 4.64 11.74
N SER A 424 19.57 5.63 11.37
CA SER A 424 20.06 6.96 10.97
C SER A 424 20.70 7.70 12.14
N ILE A 425 20.13 7.56 13.35
CA ILE A 425 20.70 8.13 14.58
C ILE A 425 22.04 7.48 14.92
N THR A 426 22.10 6.15 14.88
CA THR A 426 23.34 5.43 15.16
C THR A 426 24.39 5.66 14.07
N ALA A 427 24.00 5.75 12.80
CA ALA A 427 24.88 6.11 11.69
C ALA A 427 25.48 7.52 11.88
N ALA A 428 24.68 8.51 12.26
CA ALA A 428 25.18 9.85 12.58
C ALA A 428 26.21 9.83 13.72
N TYR A 429 26.02 8.99 14.74
CA TYR A 429 27.00 8.80 15.80
C TYR A 429 28.29 8.14 15.31
N ALA A 430 28.21 7.12 14.46
CA ALA A 430 29.39 6.49 13.84
C ALA A 430 30.18 7.50 13.01
N LEU A 431 29.49 8.29 12.18
CA LEU A 431 30.08 9.36 11.38
C LEU A 431 30.72 10.42 12.27
N ALA A 432 30.08 10.86 13.35
CA ALA A 432 30.62 11.82 14.30
C ALA A 432 31.91 11.33 14.98
N ARG A 433 31.97 10.04 15.30
CA ARG A 433 33.16 9.42 15.89
C ARG A 433 34.29 9.31 14.88
N LEU A 434 33.97 8.96 13.64
CA LEU A 434 34.93 8.85 12.55
C LEU A 434 35.51 10.23 12.17
N THR A 435 34.66 11.24 11.98
CA THR A 435 35.09 12.61 11.66
C THR A 435 36.02 13.17 12.73
N ASN A 436 35.72 12.96 14.01
CA ASN A 436 36.60 13.45 15.09
C ASN A 436 37.98 12.77 15.13
N LYS A 437 38.11 11.54 14.62
CA LYS A 437 39.39 10.82 14.55
C LYS A 437 40.21 11.12 13.29
N LEU A 438 39.55 11.58 12.22
CA LEU A 438 40.22 11.82 10.94
C LEU A 438 40.93 13.19 10.92
N PRO A 439 42.07 13.32 10.21
CA PRO A 439 42.67 14.61 9.86
C PRO A 439 41.72 15.47 9.01
N ARG A 440 41.90 16.80 9.03
CA ARG A 440 41.00 17.77 8.35
C ARG A 440 40.71 17.43 6.88
N VAL A 441 41.72 17.00 6.12
CA VAL A 441 41.57 16.63 4.70
C VAL A 441 40.59 15.46 4.54
N TYR A 442 40.77 14.39 5.32
CA TYR A 442 39.88 13.22 5.28
C TYR A 442 38.47 13.52 5.84
N ARG A 443 38.31 14.49 6.74
CA ARG A 443 36.98 14.95 7.19
C ARG A 443 36.20 15.56 6.03
N LEU A 444 36.85 16.43 5.25
CA LEU A 444 36.23 17.06 4.09
C LEU A 444 35.81 16.00 3.05
N THR A 445 36.69 15.04 2.76
CA THR A 445 36.39 13.91 1.87
C THR A 445 35.21 13.08 2.36
N LEU A 446 35.14 12.77 3.65
CA LEU A 446 34.03 12.01 4.24
C LEU A 446 32.70 12.78 4.15
N VAL A 447 32.71 14.08 4.42
CA VAL A 447 31.51 14.93 4.28
C VAL A 447 31.05 14.98 2.82
N LEU A 448 31.97 15.20 1.87
CA LEU A 448 31.68 15.16 0.43
C LEU A 448 31.12 13.82 -0.01
N ALA A 449 31.66 12.70 0.49
CA ALA A 449 31.14 11.37 0.19
C ALA A 449 29.71 11.18 0.71
N VAL A 450 29.41 11.60 1.94
CA VAL A 450 28.05 11.55 2.50
C VAL A 450 27.08 12.41 1.69
N VAL A 451 27.49 13.61 1.28
CA VAL A 451 26.70 14.49 0.42
C VAL A 451 26.46 13.85 -0.94
N LEU A 452 27.49 13.29 -1.58
CA LEU A 452 27.37 12.67 -2.90
C LEU A 452 26.45 11.44 -2.87
N VAL A 453 26.59 10.59 -1.86
CA VAL A 453 25.72 9.41 -1.66
C VAL A 453 24.27 9.84 -1.40
N THR A 454 24.08 10.90 -0.63
CA THR A 454 22.77 11.51 -0.36
C THR A 454 22.14 12.05 -1.64
N VAL A 455 22.86 12.88 -2.40
CA VAL A 455 22.39 13.47 -3.66
C VAL A 455 22.08 12.39 -4.69
N ASN A 456 22.93 11.38 -4.82
CA ASN A 456 22.67 10.25 -5.71
C ASN A 456 21.40 9.48 -5.31
N SER A 457 21.16 9.27 -4.01
CA SER A 457 19.95 8.60 -3.54
C SER A 457 18.69 9.39 -3.90
N VAL A 458 18.71 10.71 -3.74
CA VAL A 458 17.63 11.61 -4.19
C VAL A 458 17.46 11.52 -5.71
N TYR A 459 18.53 11.67 -6.47
CA TYR A 459 18.49 11.61 -7.93
C TYR A 459 17.88 10.30 -8.43
N GLN A 460 18.35 9.16 -7.93
CA GLN A 460 17.82 7.84 -8.26
C GLN A 460 16.34 7.71 -7.88
N ALA A 461 15.94 8.21 -6.72
CA ALA A 461 14.54 8.18 -6.29
C ALA A 461 13.62 8.96 -7.24
N TYR A 462 14.06 10.09 -7.79
CA TYR A 462 13.26 10.91 -8.71
C TYR A 462 13.37 10.50 -10.19
N GLN A 463 14.38 9.71 -10.58
CA GLN A 463 14.52 9.15 -11.95
C GLN A 463 13.69 7.88 -12.21
N LEU A 464 13.26 7.20 -11.14
CA LEU A 464 12.41 6.01 -11.26
C LEU A 464 11.02 6.38 -11.79
N SER A 465 10.68 5.92 -13.00
CA SER A 465 9.41 6.19 -13.69
C SER A 465 8.19 6.05 -12.76
N PRO A 466 7.30 7.07 -12.70
CA PRO A 466 6.03 6.99 -12.00
C PRO A 466 5.15 5.84 -12.53
N THR A 467 5.19 5.57 -13.83
CA THR A 467 4.29 4.61 -14.49
C THR A 467 4.78 3.17 -14.42
N ALA A 468 6.09 2.92 -14.31
CA ALA A 468 6.65 1.58 -14.45
C ALA A 468 6.53 0.69 -13.20
N ARG A 469 6.23 1.25 -12.01
CA ARG A 469 6.10 0.45 -10.77
C ARG A 469 5.14 0.98 -9.73
N THR A 470 4.70 2.23 -9.78
CA THR A 470 3.87 2.74 -8.69
C THR A 470 2.42 2.35 -9.02
N ASN A 471 1.96 1.28 -8.37
CA ASN A 471 0.54 0.90 -8.23
C ASN A 471 -0.28 1.99 -7.51
N SER A 472 0.19 3.23 -7.56
CA SER A 472 -0.07 4.37 -6.70
C SER A 472 -0.76 5.50 -7.44
N THR A 473 -1.18 5.41 -8.70
CA THR A 473 -2.03 6.44 -9.37
C THR A 473 -3.03 5.73 -10.28
N LEU A 474 -4.19 6.34 -10.52
CA LEU A 474 -4.99 5.98 -11.69
C LEU A 474 -4.19 6.36 -12.94
N ALA A 475 -4.36 5.60 -14.02
CA ALA A 475 -3.88 6.04 -15.33
C ALA A 475 -4.59 7.34 -15.72
N PRO A 476 -3.96 8.24 -16.49
CA PRO A 476 -4.69 9.36 -17.10
C PRO A 476 -5.97 8.90 -17.80
N GLU A 477 -5.93 7.74 -18.45
CA GLU A 477 -7.07 7.13 -19.15
C GLU A 477 -8.10 6.48 -18.21
N GLN A 478 -7.82 6.37 -16.90
CA GLN A 478 -8.75 5.86 -15.88
C GLN A 478 -9.35 6.97 -15.03
N LEU A 479 -8.75 8.17 -14.99
CA LEU A 479 -9.25 9.32 -14.25
C LEU A 479 -10.63 9.76 -14.77
N TRP A 480 -10.79 9.86 -16.09
CA TRP A 480 -12.08 10.25 -16.67
C TRP A 480 -13.19 9.23 -16.37
N LEU A 481 -12.87 7.92 -16.35
CA LEU A 481 -13.83 6.88 -15.98
C LEU A 481 -14.27 7.02 -14.53
N HIS A 482 -13.33 7.37 -13.65
CA HIS A 482 -13.60 7.59 -12.24
C HIS A 482 -14.49 8.83 -12.01
N ASP A 483 -14.20 9.94 -12.68
CA ASP A 483 -15.00 11.18 -12.63
C ASP A 483 -16.40 10.93 -13.19
N TRP A 484 -16.48 10.30 -14.36
CA TRP A 484 -17.75 9.95 -14.99
C TRP A 484 -18.60 9.05 -14.10
N LEU A 485 -17.99 8.05 -13.45
CA LEU A 485 -18.68 7.13 -12.54
C LEU A 485 -19.30 7.85 -11.33
N GLN A 486 -18.75 9.00 -10.90
CA GLN A 486 -19.37 9.78 -9.81
C GLN A 486 -20.72 10.38 -10.22
N GLU A 487 -20.97 10.54 -11.53
CA GLU A 487 -22.20 11.10 -12.08
C GLU A 487 -23.23 10.03 -12.47
N GLN A 488 -22.87 8.74 -12.43
CA GLN A 488 -23.73 7.64 -12.85
C GLN A 488 -24.54 7.03 -11.69
N PRO A 489 -25.70 6.39 -11.99
CA PRO A 489 -26.44 5.62 -11.01
C PRO A 489 -25.59 4.48 -10.44
N ALA A 490 -26.03 4.00 -9.27
CA ALA A 490 -25.37 3.15 -8.30
C ALA A 490 -24.62 1.90 -8.82
N HIS A 491 -23.49 2.04 -9.53
CA HIS A 491 -22.77 0.89 -10.10
C HIS A 491 -21.24 0.99 -9.99
N HIS A 492 -20.55 -0.11 -10.29
CA HIS A 492 -19.09 -0.23 -10.34
C HIS A 492 -18.56 -0.42 -11.77
N ILE A 493 -17.29 -0.04 -11.98
CA ILE A 493 -16.54 -0.34 -13.22
C ILE A 493 -15.39 -1.27 -12.87
N LEU A 494 -15.34 -2.44 -13.50
CA LEU A 494 -14.21 -3.36 -13.38
C LEU A 494 -13.23 -3.12 -14.52
N THR A 495 -12.02 -2.72 -14.18
CA THR A 495 -10.99 -2.27 -15.12
C THR A 495 -9.89 -3.32 -15.27
N ASP A 496 -9.52 -3.61 -16.52
CA ASP A 496 -8.34 -4.41 -16.88
C ASP A 496 -7.09 -3.53 -16.74
N ASP A 497 -6.40 -3.68 -15.61
CA ASP A 497 -5.08 -3.05 -15.35
C ASP A 497 -3.95 -4.12 -15.33
N TYR A 498 -4.27 -5.36 -15.73
CA TYR A 498 -3.42 -6.54 -15.54
C TYR A 498 -2.12 -6.44 -16.34
N ASN A 499 -2.24 -6.10 -17.62
CA ASN A 499 -1.09 -6.01 -18.56
C ASN A 499 -0.33 -4.68 -18.47
N ARG A 500 -0.84 -3.68 -17.75
CA ARG A 500 -0.20 -2.37 -17.63
C ARG A 500 0.72 -2.25 -16.41
N ARG A 501 0.35 -2.85 -15.28
CA ARG A 501 1.02 -2.59 -13.99
C ARG A 501 1.17 -3.81 -13.08
N ALA A 502 1.60 -4.92 -13.65
CA ALA A 502 1.90 -6.16 -12.91
C ALA A 502 0.66 -6.74 -12.20
N ALA A 503 -0.32 -7.16 -13.01
CA ALA A 503 -1.29 -8.21 -12.72
C ALA A 503 -2.45 -7.89 -11.76
N SER A 504 -2.81 -6.63 -11.47
CA SER A 504 -4.00 -6.32 -10.64
C SER A 504 -5.23 -5.96 -11.47
N TRP A 505 -6.42 -6.41 -11.06
CA TRP A 505 -7.68 -5.76 -11.50
C TRP A 505 -7.94 -4.50 -10.70
N LEU A 506 -8.70 -3.60 -11.28
CA LEU A 506 -9.03 -2.33 -10.66
C LEU A 506 -10.55 -2.15 -10.64
N LEU A 507 -11.15 -2.11 -9.46
CA LEU A 507 -12.58 -1.82 -9.31
C LEU A 507 -12.76 -0.34 -9.02
N LEU A 508 -13.24 0.45 -9.98
CA LEU A 508 -13.66 1.82 -9.74
C LEU A 508 -15.05 1.83 -9.10
N THR A 509 -15.20 2.58 -8.02
CA THR A 509 -16.48 2.70 -7.31
C THR A 509 -17.08 4.10 -7.46
N LYS A 510 -18.41 4.20 -7.50
CA LYS A 510 -19.17 5.46 -7.41
C LYS A 510 -18.90 6.29 -6.13
N HIS A 511 -18.11 5.74 -5.22
CA HIS A 511 -17.86 6.28 -3.89
C HIS A 511 -16.55 7.07 -3.84
N GLY A 512 -16.07 7.57 -4.98
CA GLY A 512 -14.79 8.28 -5.08
C GLY A 512 -13.55 7.42 -4.81
N MET A 513 -13.71 6.13 -4.52
CA MET A 513 -12.61 5.20 -4.26
C MET A 513 -12.46 4.19 -5.41
N PHE A 514 -11.27 3.68 -5.62
CA PHE A 514 -11.08 2.45 -6.38
C PHE A 514 -10.34 1.45 -5.53
N THR A 515 -10.65 0.19 -5.75
CA THR A 515 -10.02 -0.92 -5.06
C THR A 515 -9.19 -1.68 -6.08
N ARG A 516 -7.88 -1.72 -5.86
CA ARG A 516 -7.04 -2.70 -6.56
C ARG A 516 -7.30 -4.08 -5.95
N LEU A 517 -7.64 -5.03 -6.81
CA LEU A 517 -7.81 -6.43 -6.50
C LEU A 517 -6.44 -7.08 -6.73
N ALA A 518 -5.93 -7.80 -5.73
CA ALA A 518 -4.53 -8.23 -5.73
C ALA A 518 -4.26 -9.19 -6.89
N ALA A 519 -3.11 -9.04 -7.55
CA ALA A 519 -2.64 -9.98 -8.56
C ALA A 519 -2.37 -11.40 -8.03
N ASP A 520 -1.99 -11.45 -6.75
CA ASP A 520 -1.48 -12.65 -6.11
C ASP A 520 -2.65 -13.40 -5.46
N ILE A 521 -3.41 -14.11 -6.30
CA ILE A 521 -4.50 -15.01 -5.89
C ILE A 521 -3.99 -16.03 -4.87
N GLU A 522 -2.75 -16.50 -5.02
CA GLU A 522 -2.11 -17.46 -4.12
C GLU A 522 -1.93 -16.89 -2.70
N ARG A 523 -1.53 -15.63 -2.59
CA ARG A 523 -1.49 -14.90 -1.31
C ARG A 523 -2.88 -14.70 -0.74
N GLN A 524 -3.85 -14.26 -1.54
CA GLN A 524 -5.22 -14.07 -1.05
C GLN A 524 -5.86 -15.38 -0.58
N MET A 525 -5.57 -16.49 -1.26
CA MET A 525 -5.98 -17.83 -0.84
C MET A 525 -5.37 -18.20 0.53
N ARG A 526 -4.07 -17.92 0.75
CA ARG A 526 -3.43 -18.13 2.06
C ARG A 526 -4.00 -17.24 3.15
N GLU A 527 -4.42 -16.03 2.81
CA GLU A 527 -5.04 -15.10 3.75
C GLU A 527 -6.52 -15.44 4.04
N ALA A 528 -7.19 -16.14 3.12
CA ALA A 528 -8.61 -16.53 3.23
C ALA A 528 -8.90 -17.39 4.47
N VAL A 529 -7.99 -18.28 4.85
CA VAL A 529 -8.18 -19.15 6.03
C VAL A 529 -8.14 -18.40 7.36
N GLN A 530 -7.72 -17.13 7.37
CA GLN A 530 -7.57 -16.34 8.59
C GLN A 530 -8.90 -15.78 9.11
N SER A 531 -9.89 -15.57 8.24
CA SER A 531 -11.23 -15.12 8.66
C SER A 531 -12.28 -15.36 7.58
N PRO A 532 -13.56 -15.52 7.95
CA PRO A 532 -14.66 -15.60 7.00
C PRO A 532 -14.72 -14.39 6.04
N THR A 533 -14.41 -13.19 6.53
CA THR A 533 -14.34 -11.97 5.72
C THR A 533 -13.27 -12.08 4.63
N ARG A 534 -12.06 -12.53 4.97
CA ARG A 534 -10.98 -12.71 3.98
C ARG A 534 -11.32 -13.81 2.97
N GLN A 535 -11.99 -14.88 3.39
CA GLN A 535 -12.50 -15.90 2.48
C GLN A 535 -13.52 -15.33 1.49
N GLU A 536 -14.46 -14.50 1.96
CA GLU A 536 -15.41 -13.83 1.08
C GLU A 536 -14.71 -12.92 0.06
N LEU A 537 -13.71 -12.14 0.49
CA LEU A 537 -12.91 -11.29 -0.39
C LEU A 537 -12.16 -12.09 -1.46
N TYR A 538 -11.58 -13.24 -1.07
CA TYR A 538 -10.93 -14.16 -1.99
C TYR A 538 -11.89 -14.72 -3.03
N VAL A 539 -13.07 -15.19 -2.62
CA VAL A 539 -14.10 -15.71 -3.54
C VAL A 539 -14.56 -14.63 -4.52
N LYS A 540 -14.79 -13.40 -4.04
CA LYS A 540 -15.13 -12.26 -4.91
C LYS A 540 -14.02 -11.96 -5.92
N GLN A 541 -12.77 -12.05 -5.52
CA GLN A 541 -11.64 -11.89 -6.43
C GLN A 541 -11.61 -12.96 -7.53
N LEU A 542 -11.88 -14.22 -7.20
CA LEU A 542 -12.01 -15.29 -8.20
C LEU A 542 -13.13 -15.02 -9.19
N ASP A 543 -14.26 -14.44 -8.74
CA ASP A 543 -15.33 -14.05 -9.66
C ASP A 543 -14.91 -12.93 -10.61
N PHE A 544 -14.13 -11.96 -10.16
CA PHE A 544 -13.58 -10.92 -11.03
C PHE A 544 -12.60 -11.48 -12.07
N GLU A 545 -11.76 -12.45 -11.69
CA GLU A 545 -10.91 -13.19 -12.63
C GLU A 545 -11.75 -13.91 -13.70
N LYS A 546 -12.85 -14.55 -13.29
CA LYS A 546 -13.76 -15.24 -14.21
C LYS A 546 -14.42 -14.29 -15.21
N ILE A 547 -14.76 -13.06 -14.81
CA ILE A 547 -15.33 -12.07 -15.75
C ILE A 547 -14.38 -11.81 -16.92
N PHE A 548 -13.07 -11.69 -16.67
CA PHE A 548 -12.09 -11.49 -17.73
C PHE A 548 -11.76 -12.78 -18.49
N ALA A 549 -11.65 -13.91 -17.78
CA ALA A 549 -11.36 -15.21 -18.41
C ALA A 549 -12.48 -15.67 -19.36
N LEU A 550 -13.74 -15.48 -18.96
CA LEU A 550 -14.93 -15.85 -19.73
C LEU A 550 -15.41 -14.70 -20.62
N GLY A 551 -14.56 -13.71 -20.91
CA GLY A 551 -14.98 -12.43 -21.48
C GLY A 551 -15.77 -12.49 -22.78
N SER A 552 -15.66 -13.57 -23.56
CA SER A 552 -16.44 -13.81 -24.80
C SER A 552 -17.81 -14.46 -24.58
N LEU A 553 -18.13 -14.89 -23.36
CA LEU A 553 -19.30 -15.71 -23.06
C LEU A 553 -20.36 -14.93 -22.26
N PRO A 554 -21.67 -15.11 -22.52
CA PRO A 554 -22.74 -14.34 -21.89
C PRO A 554 -22.83 -14.51 -20.35
N GLU A 555 -22.28 -15.59 -19.80
CA GLU A 555 -22.27 -15.96 -18.38
C GLU A 555 -21.60 -14.91 -17.49
N ILE A 556 -20.71 -14.07 -18.05
CA ILE A 556 -20.11 -12.97 -17.30
C ILE A 556 -21.15 -11.97 -16.78
N THR A 557 -22.33 -11.89 -17.41
CA THR A 557 -23.38 -10.96 -17.00
C THR A 557 -23.97 -11.28 -15.63
N GLU A 558 -24.03 -12.57 -15.26
CA GLU A 558 -24.46 -12.99 -13.91
C GLU A 558 -23.41 -12.61 -12.86
N LEU A 559 -22.13 -12.79 -13.18
CA LEU A 559 -21.02 -12.40 -12.31
C LEU A 559 -20.95 -10.88 -12.15
N MET A 560 -21.15 -10.13 -13.23
CA MET A 560 -21.25 -8.67 -13.19
C MET A 560 -22.43 -8.23 -12.31
N ALA A 561 -23.61 -8.83 -12.47
CA ALA A 561 -24.79 -8.51 -11.66
C ALA A 561 -24.58 -8.86 -10.17
N LYS A 562 -23.94 -9.99 -9.87
CA LYS A 562 -23.61 -10.44 -8.51
C LYS A 562 -22.81 -9.40 -7.73
N HIS A 563 -21.93 -8.65 -8.41
CA HIS A 563 -21.02 -7.68 -7.79
C HIS A 563 -21.35 -6.21 -8.11
N ASP A 564 -22.57 -5.93 -8.60
CA ASP A 564 -23.02 -4.58 -8.98
C ASP A 564 -22.05 -3.87 -9.98
N ILE A 565 -21.49 -4.65 -10.90
CA ILE A 565 -20.64 -4.15 -11.98
C ILE A 565 -21.52 -3.83 -13.18
N ALA A 566 -21.70 -2.55 -13.49
CA ALA A 566 -22.43 -2.14 -14.70
C ALA A 566 -21.54 -2.08 -15.94
N TYR A 567 -20.24 -1.82 -15.73
CA TYR A 567 -19.30 -1.64 -16.83
C TYR A 567 -18.01 -2.41 -16.60
N ILE A 568 -17.42 -2.87 -17.70
CA ILE A 568 -16.09 -3.47 -17.71
C ILE A 568 -15.24 -2.79 -18.77
N THR A 569 -13.94 -2.65 -18.53
CA THR A 569 -13.02 -2.11 -19.55
C THR A 569 -12.29 -3.24 -20.25
N GLY A 570 -12.28 -3.22 -21.59
CA GLY A 570 -11.35 -3.97 -22.42
C GLY A 570 -10.11 -3.15 -22.76
N ILE A 571 -8.94 -3.78 -22.82
CA ILE A 571 -7.70 -3.18 -23.36
C ILE A 571 -7.40 -3.78 -24.74
N THR A 572 -7.06 -2.93 -25.72
CA THR A 572 -6.65 -3.37 -27.06
C THR A 572 -5.44 -4.31 -26.98
N GLY A 573 -5.51 -5.47 -27.65
CA GLY A 573 -4.47 -6.51 -27.57
C GLY A 573 -4.49 -7.33 -26.27
N SER A 574 -5.54 -7.20 -25.46
CA SER A 574 -5.80 -7.95 -24.22
C SER A 574 -7.29 -8.36 -24.19
N SER A 575 -8.04 -7.90 -23.19
CA SER A 575 -9.44 -8.27 -22.92
C SER A 575 -10.45 -7.66 -23.89
N ALA A 576 -10.13 -6.57 -24.61
CA ALA A 576 -11.09 -5.89 -25.49
C ALA A 576 -11.63 -6.82 -26.57
N THR A 577 -10.77 -7.66 -27.16
CA THR A 577 -11.22 -8.54 -28.24
C THR A 577 -12.19 -9.59 -27.73
N SER A 578 -11.97 -10.14 -26.54
CA SER A 578 -12.89 -11.10 -25.93
C SER A 578 -14.26 -10.46 -25.66
N PHE A 579 -14.29 -9.26 -25.09
CA PHE A 579 -15.54 -8.55 -24.81
C PHE A 579 -16.29 -8.09 -26.06
N GLN A 580 -15.58 -7.76 -27.14
CA GLN A 580 -16.19 -7.40 -28.41
C GLN A 580 -17.00 -8.55 -29.03
N HIS A 581 -16.55 -9.79 -28.84
CA HIS A 581 -17.22 -10.99 -29.35
C HIS A 581 -18.32 -11.51 -28.41
N ASN A 582 -18.49 -10.89 -27.25
CA ASN A 582 -19.51 -11.29 -26.30
C ASN A 582 -20.92 -10.82 -26.74
N PRO A 583 -21.87 -11.75 -26.98
CA PRO A 583 -23.20 -11.38 -27.46
C PRO A 583 -24.01 -10.58 -26.43
N ALA A 584 -23.66 -10.68 -25.14
CA ALA A 584 -24.32 -9.99 -24.05
C ALA A 584 -23.72 -8.62 -23.73
N LEU A 585 -22.61 -8.22 -24.35
CA LEU A 585 -21.98 -6.92 -24.12
C LEU A 585 -22.15 -5.97 -25.31
N ARG A 586 -22.25 -4.67 -25.01
CA ARG A 586 -22.16 -3.60 -25.99
C ARG A 586 -21.07 -2.62 -25.61
N GLU A 587 -20.33 -2.16 -26.60
CA GLU A 587 -19.42 -1.02 -26.45
C GLU A 587 -20.25 0.24 -26.14
N VAL A 588 -19.85 0.97 -25.09
CA VAL A 588 -20.49 2.20 -24.63
C VAL A 588 -19.60 3.41 -24.89
N ALA A 589 -18.28 3.25 -24.76
CA ALA A 589 -17.29 4.28 -25.02
C ALA A 589 -15.93 3.67 -25.38
N ARG A 590 -15.06 4.48 -25.99
CA ARG A 590 -13.67 4.13 -26.31
C ARG A 590 -12.79 5.36 -26.15
N GLY A 591 -11.62 5.20 -25.55
CA GLY A 591 -10.62 6.25 -25.37
C GLY A 591 -9.22 5.66 -25.33
N GLY A 592 -8.33 6.13 -26.21
CA GLY A 592 -7.03 5.50 -26.41
C GLY A 592 -7.18 4.01 -26.77
N ASP A 593 -6.49 3.16 -26.02
CA ASP A 593 -6.56 1.69 -26.12
C ASP A 593 -7.54 1.05 -25.11
N ILE A 594 -8.37 1.84 -24.41
CA ILE A 594 -9.42 1.36 -23.49
C ILE A 594 -10.79 1.41 -24.17
N VAL A 595 -11.55 0.32 -24.06
CA VAL A 595 -12.93 0.20 -24.52
C VAL A 595 -13.85 -0.12 -23.33
N LEU A 596 -14.91 0.65 -23.13
CA LEU A 596 -15.88 0.45 -22.06
C LEU A 596 -17.06 -0.37 -22.58
N TYR A 597 -17.34 -1.50 -21.95
CA TYR A 597 -18.47 -2.38 -22.27
C TYR A 597 -19.51 -2.35 -21.15
N ALA A 598 -20.78 -2.50 -21.52
CA ALA A 598 -21.88 -2.71 -20.59
C ALA A 598 -22.73 -3.91 -21.03
N ASN A 599 -23.48 -4.48 -20.09
CA ASN A 599 -24.49 -5.48 -20.39
C ASN A 599 -25.55 -4.91 -21.37
N ARG A 600 -25.89 -5.70 -22.39
CA ARG A 600 -27.05 -5.48 -23.25
C ARG A 600 -28.31 -5.87 -22.47
N SER A 601 -28.75 -5.04 -21.52
CA SER A 601 -30.09 -5.23 -20.97
C SER A 601 -31.14 -5.18 -22.09
N PRO A 602 -32.16 -6.04 -22.05
CA PRO A 602 -33.25 -6.02 -23.02
C PRO A 602 -33.99 -4.68 -22.91
N ALA A 603 -33.94 -3.89 -23.99
CA ALA A 603 -34.75 -2.69 -24.25
C ALA A 603 -35.15 -1.85 -23.01
N GLY A 604 -34.27 -0.96 -22.56
CA GLY A 604 -34.65 0.05 -21.57
C GLY A 604 -33.53 1.07 -21.29
N LYS A 605 -33.58 2.19 -22.01
CA LYS A 605 -32.71 3.39 -21.92
C LYS A 605 -31.30 3.22 -22.53
N THR A 606 -31.17 3.82 -23.72
CA THR A 606 -29.91 4.23 -24.34
C THR A 606 -29.09 5.10 -23.36
N PRO A 607 -27.76 4.96 -23.31
CA PRO A 607 -26.91 5.91 -22.59
C PRO A 607 -27.08 7.31 -23.19
N ASN A 608 -27.19 8.31 -22.32
CA ASN A 608 -27.40 9.72 -22.65
C ASN A 608 -26.39 10.25 -23.67
N SER A 609 -26.86 11.06 -24.61
CA SER A 609 -26.10 11.82 -25.62
C SER A 609 -24.96 12.69 -25.05
N ALA A 610 -24.97 12.95 -23.73
CA ALA A 610 -23.92 13.64 -23.00
C ALA A 610 -22.55 12.91 -22.99
N LEU A 611 -22.55 11.57 -23.04
CA LEU A 611 -21.31 10.79 -23.10
C LEU A 611 -20.60 10.98 -24.46
N ARG A 612 -21.34 10.99 -25.57
CA ARG A 612 -20.79 11.28 -26.90
C ARG A 612 -20.29 12.72 -27.02
N ALA A 613 -20.95 13.67 -26.34
CA ALA A 613 -20.59 15.10 -26.41
C ALA A 613 -19.33 15.46 -25.60
N SER A 614 -19.07 14.78 -24.48
CA SER A 614 -17.83 14.97 -23.69
C SER A 614 -16.60 14.35 -24.37
N LEU A 615 -16.81 13.28 -25.15
CA LEU A 615 -15.77 12.60 -25.95
C LEU A 615 -15.35 13.37 -27.23
N GLY A 616 -16.08 14.41 -27.62
CA GLY A 616 -15.84 15.17 -28.86
C GLY A 616 -14.99 16.44 -28.72
N ARG A 617 -14.34 16.70 -27.58
CA ARG A 617 -13.51 17.91 -27.42
C ARG A 617 -12.11 17.73 -28.05
N PRO A 618 -11.66 18.61 -28.97
CA PRO A 618 -10.57 18.32 -29.91
C PRO A 618 -9.15 18.45 -29.35
N GLY A 619 -8.96 18.54 -28.03
CA GLY A 619 -7.68 18.96 -27.45
C GLY A 619 -6.61 17.87 -27.32
N PHE A 620 -6.91 16.60 -27.62
CA PHE A 620 -6.05 15.47 -27.22
C PHE A 620 -5.85 14.38 -28.29
N LEU A 621 -6.41 14.56 -29.49
CA LEU A 621 -6.50 13.53 -30.53
C LEU A 621 -5.39 13.56 -31.60
N ASP A 622 -4.51 14.56 -31.59
CA ASP A 622 -3.53 14.76 -32.67
C ASP A 622 -2.25 13.90 -32.59
N ALA A 623 -2.11 13.02 -31.59
CA ALA A 623 -0.85 12.29 -31.39
C ALA A 623 -0.85 10.80 -31.79
N ALA A 624 -1.96 10.20 -32.24
CA ALA A 624 -2.02 8.73 -32.30
C ALA A 624 -2.68 8.06 -33.51
N ILE A 625 -3.00 8.78 -34.60
CA ILE A 625 -3.70 8.16 -35.74
C ILE A 625 -3.09 8.59 -37.07
N SER A 626 -2.16 7.78 -37.60
CA SER A 626 -1.94 7.69 -39.04
C SER A 626 -1.71 6.23 -39.47
N GLY A 627 -2.63 5.74 -40.31
CA GLY A 627 -2.41 4.60 -41.20
C GLY A 627 -3.02 3.26 -40.76
N LEU A 628 -4.20 2.92 -41.29
CA LEU A 628 -4.35 2.04 -42.48
C LEU A 628 -5.84 1.67 -42.71
N PRO A 629 -6.26 1.37 -43.96
CA PRO A 629 -7.65 1.27 -44.37
C PRO A 629 -8.22 -0.15 -44.30
N ALA A 630 -9.55 -0.18 -44.19
CA ALA A 630 -10.41 -1.35 -44.14
C ALA A 630 -10.72 -1.89 -45.54
N GLU A 631 -10.45 -3.16 -45.79
CA GLU A 631 -11.13 -4.00 -46.79
C GLU A 631 -10.66 -5.45 -46.64
N ALA A 632 -11.56 -6.35 -46.21
CA ALA A 632 -11.61 -7.79 -46.53
C ALA A 632 -12.22 -8.61 -45.37
N LEU A 633 -13.54 -8.50 -45.18
CA LEU A 633 -14.31 -9.54 -44.46
C LEU A 633 -15.62 -9.77 -45.22
N ALA A 634 -15.58 -10.73 -46.14
CA ALA A 634 -16.77 -11.31 -46.74
C ALA A 634 -16.55 -12.82 -46.96
N LYS A 635 -17.59 -13.60 -46.58
CA LYS A 635 -17.84 -15.03 -46.87
C LYS A 635 -17.01 -16.02 -46.03
N ALA A 636 -17.52 -17.14 -45.51
CA ALA A 636 -18.76 -17.90 -45.69
C ALA A 636 -18.96 -18.81 -44.44
N GLY A 637 -20.14 -19.39 -44.26
CA GLY A 637 -20.45 -20.29 -43.15
C GLY A 637 -20.47 -21.79 -43.48
N VAL A 638 -21.13 -22.54 -42.56
CA VAL A 638 -21.88 -23.81 -42.72
C VAL A 638 -21.27 -25.10 -42.10
N GLU A 639 -22.07 -25.65 -41.15
CA GLU A 639 -22.43 -27.05 -40.75
C GLU A 639 -21.52 -28.05 -40.01
N GLU A 640 -22.23 -28.73 -39.07
CA GLU A 640 -21.90 -29.83 -38.15
C GLU A 640 -21.72 -31.21 -38.82
N ALA A 641 -20.97 -32.12 -38.18
CA ALA A 641 -21.22 -33.57 -38.19
C ALA A 641 -20.48 -34.28 -37.03
N GLY A 642 -21.15 -35.17 -36.30
CA GLY A 642 -20.65 -35.80 -35.06
C GLY A 642 -20.22 -37.29 -35.11
N GLY A 643 -19.75 -37.76 -33.93
CA GLY A 643 -19.57 -39.17 -33.46
C GLY A 643 -18.12 -39.71 -33.47
N PRO A 644 -17.73 -40.76 -32.68
CA PRO A 644 -18.32 -41.44 -31.50
C PRO A 644 -17.45 -41.40 -30.20
N GLN A 645 -18.06 -41.72 -29.06
CA GLN A 645 -17.55 -41.55 -27.68
C GLN A 645 -16.47 -42.55 -27.24
N THR A 646 -15.38 -42.03 -26.64
CA THR A 646 -14.42 -42.76 -25.78
C THR A 646 -14.65 -42.44 -24.30
N SER A 647 -14.36 -43.40 -23.42
CA SER A 647 -14.59 -43.32 -21.97
C SER A 647 -13.49 -42.53 -21.24
N TRP A 648 -13.72 -41.23 -21.11
CA TRP A 648 -12.96 -40.32 -20.26
C TRP A 648 -13.42 -40.42 -18.81
N LEU A 649 -12.56 -40.10 -17.83
CA LEU A 649 -12.99 -39.81 -16.46
C LEU A 649 -13.96 -38.62 -16.50
N LEU A 650 -15.26 -38.89 -16.37
CA LEU A 650 -16.31 -37.89 -16.54
C LEU A 650 -17.35 -37.97 -15.40
N GLN A 651 -17.64 -36.83 -14.77
CA GLN A 651 -18.96 -36.26 -15.07
C GLN A 651 -18.85 -35.64 -16.47
N PRO A 652 -19.87 -35.75 -17.32
CA PRO A 652 -19.75 -35.63 -18.77
C PRO A 652 -19.45 -34.21 -19.25
N THR A 653 -18.35 -33.53 -18.87
CA THR A 653 -18.06 -32.17 -19.35
C THR A 653 -16.60 -31.66 -19.16
N THR A 654 -15.54 -32.46 -18.95
CA THR A 654 -14.21 -31.90 -18.62
C THR A 654 -13.11 -32.30 -19.61
N LEU A 655 -13.15 -31.69 -20.80
CA LEU A 655 -11.98 -31.51 -21.66
C LEU A 655 -11.61 -30.03 -21.62
N ALA A 656 -10.34 -29.73 -21.34
CA ALA A 656 -9.85 -28.37 -21.35
C ALA A 656 -9.63 -27.92 -22.80
N ASN A 657 -10.33 -26.86 -23.20
CA ASN A 657 -10.10 -26.16 -24.45
C ASN A 657 -10.24 -24.65 -24.20
N ASP A 658 -9.12 -23.94 -24.02
CA ASP A 658 -9.11 -22.48 -23.80
C ASP A 658 -9.25 -21.69 -25.12
N ILE A 659 -9.99 -22.22 -26.10
CA ILE A 659 -10.01 -21.67 -27.46
C ILE A 659 -11.41 -21.25 -27.94
N GLY A 660 -12.40 -21.26 -27.05
CA GLY A 660 -13.66 -20.51 -27.20
C GLY A 660 -14.39 -20.76 -28.52
N ASP A 661 -14.87 -21.99 -28.72
CA ASP A 661 -15.81 -22.29 -29.80
C ASP A 661 -17.27 -22.21 -29.31
N ARG A 662 -18.20 -22.30 -30.28
CA ARG A 662 -19.66 -22.22 -30.05
C ARG A 662 -20.24 -23.52 -29.49
N GLU A 663 -19.44 -24.57 -29.36
CA GLU A 663 -19.84 -25.92 -28.94
C GLU A 663 -19.41 -26.24 -27.49
N ASP A 664 -18.74 -25.30 -26.81
CA ASP A 664 -18.37 -25.30 -25.39
C ASP A 664 -19.62 -25.36 -24.46
N THR A 665 -20.23 -26.53 -24.37
CA THR A 665 -21.41 -26.80 -23.52
C THR A 665 -21.03 -27.44 -22.18
N PHE A 666 -19.75 -27.35 -21.79
CA PHE A 666 -19.18 -28.23 -20.78
C PHE A 666 -18.39 -27.49 -19.67
N LYS A 667 -18.75 -27.74 -18.40
CA LYS A 667 -18.11 -27.18 -17.19
C LYS A 667 -16.67 -27.70 -17.06
N HIS A 668 -15.67 -26.88 -17.42
CA HIS A 668 -14.25 -27.25 -17.37
C HIS A 668 -13.38 -26.31 -16.52
N LEU A 669 -12.18 -26.78 -16.18
CA LEU A 669 -11.08 -25.98 -15.61
C LEU A 669 -10.43 -25.17 -16.73
N PRO A 670 -10.51 -23.82 -16.74
CA PRO A 670 -9.82 -23.04 -17.76
C PRO A 670 -8.30 -23.18 -17.56
N ALA A 671 -7.60 -23.67 -18.59
CA ALA A 671 -6.16 -23.48 -18.68
C ALA A 671 -5.92 -22.03 -19.05
N SER A 672 -5.20 -21.24 -18.26
CA SER A 672 -5.06 -19.83 -18.59
C SER A 672 -3.97 -19.62 -19.65
N LEU A 673 -4.35 -19.49 -20.93
CA LEU A 673 -3.43 -19.20 -22.02
C LEU A 673 -3.16 -17.68 -22.08
N ARG A 674 -2.42 -17.17 -21.10
CA ARG A 674 -2.11 -15.74 -20.95
C ARG A 674 -0.80 -15.39 -21.68
N ALA A 675 -0.88 -15.14 -22.99
CA ALA A 675 0.26 -14.67 -23.79
C ALA A 675 0.07 -13.22 -24.27
N THR A 676 1.12 -12.39 -24.18
CA THR A 676 1.09 -10.96 -24.57
C THR A 676 0.90 -10.70 -26.07
N ARG A 677 0.88 -11.76 -26.89
CA ARG A 677 0.73 -11.73 -28.34
C ARG A 677 -0.06 -12.95 -28.80
N LEU A 678 -1.29 -13.07 -28.33
CA LEU A 678 -2.22 -14.14 -28.71
C LEU A 678 -3.19 -13.62 -29.78
N SER A 679 -3.43 -14.42 -30.82
CA SER A 679 -4.42 -14.10 -31.85
C SER A 679 -5.82 -14.40 -31.36
N ASP A 680 -6.80 -13.90 -32.11
CA ASP A 680 -8.18 -14.35 -31.99
C ASP A 680 -8.27 -15.85 -32.30
N PRO A 681 -9.26 -16.56 -31.70
CA PRO A 681 -9.54 -17.93 -32.07
C PRO A 681 -9.87 -17.99 -33.56
N THR A 682 -9.12 -18.82 -34.28
CA THR A 682 -9.27 -19.06 -35.71
C THR A 682 -9.81 -20.46 -35.91
N VAL A 683 -10.89 -20.59 -36.69
CA VAL A 683 -11.46 -21.90 -37.05
C VAL A 683 -10.91 -22.31 -38.42
N GLN A 684 -10.21 -23.44 -38.49
CA GLN A 684 -9.76 -24.04 -39.75
C GLN A 684 -9.98 -25.55 -39.71
N ASN A 685 -10.65 -26.10 -40.73
CA ASN A 685 -10.94 -27.54 -40.84
C ASN A 685 -11.68 -28.12 -39.62
N GLY A 686 -12.66 -27.39 -39.07
CA GLY A 686 -13.44 -27.83 -37.91
C GLY A 686 -12.66 -27.83 -36.58
N ARG A 687 -11.49 -27.17 -36.54
CA ARG A 687 -10.70 -27.01 -35.32
C ARG A 687 -10.52 -25.54 -35.00
N THR A 688 -10.63 -25.20 -33.72
CA THR A 688 -10.45 -23.85 -33.22
C THR A 688 -9.08 -23.75 -32.58
N TYR A 689 -8.23 -22.86 -33.09
CA TYR A 689 -6.88 -22.66 -32.57
C TYR A 689 -6.58 -21.18 -32.37
N ARG A 690 -5.68 -20.86 -31.43
CA ARG A 690 -5.12 -19.52 -31.27
C ARG A 690 -3.64 -19.52 -31.59
N THR A 691 -3.19 -18.48 -32.27
CA THR A 691 -1.79 -18.32 -32.66
C THR A 691 -1.10 -17.36 -31.70
N THR A 692 0.05 -17.74 -31.13
CA THR A 692 0.83 -16.81 -30.31
C THR A 692 2.27 -16.67 -30.80
N THR A 693 2.82 -15.47 -30.65
CA THR A 693 4.24 -15.15 -30.92
C THR A 693 5.00 -14.77 -29.64
N ALA A 694 4.39 -14.92 -28.46
CA ALA A 694 5.02 -14.56 -27.21
C ALA A 694 6.25 -15.46 -26.94
N PRO A 695 7.37 -14.92 -26.45
CA PRO A 695 8.59 -15.70 -26.20
C PRO A 695 8.44 -16.71 -25.06
N PHE A 696 7.54 -16.43 -24.11
CA PHE A 696 7.19 -17.28 -22.99
C PHE A 696 5.67 -17.26 -22.82
N ILE A 697 5.06 -18.45 -22.77
CA ILE A 697 3.62 -18.62 -22.63
C ILE A 697 3.39 -19.49 -21.38
N PRO A 698 3.02 -18.89 -20.24
CA PRO A 698 2.72 -19.64 -19.03
C PRO A 698 1.39 -20.38 -19.19
N LEU A 699 1.36 -21.63 -18.75
CA LEU A 699 0.18 -22.50 -18.64
C LEU A 699 -0.02 -22.81 -17.16
N GLN A 700 -1.15 -22.41 -16.59
CA GLN A 700 -1.44 -22.61 -15.17
C GLN A 700 -2.78 -23.34 -14.99
N PHE A 701 -2.80 -24.35 -14.13
CA PHE A 701 -3.97 -25.16 -13.81
C PHE A 701 -4.16 -25.26 -12.28
N ASN A 702 -5.39 -25.10 -11.80
CA ASN A 702 -5.75 -25.31 -10.39
C ASN A 702 -6.34 -26.71 -10.22
N VAL A 703 -5.47 -27.69 -9.95
CA VAL A 703 -5.86 -29.10 -9.88
C VAL A 703 -6.33 -29.50 -8.48
N GLY A 704 -5.91 -28.75 -7.45
CA GLY A 704 -6.18 -29.03 -6.03
C GLY A 704 -7.66 -28.97 -5.64
N GLN A 705 -8.47 -28.15 -6.31
CA GLN A 705 -9.93 -28.13 -6.10
C GLN A 705 -10.64 -29.36 -6.67
N PHE A 706 -10.01 -30.09 -7.59
CA PHE A 706 -10.62 -31.19 -8.35
C PHE A 706 -10.12 -32.57 -7.90
N ILE A 707 -8.87 -32.66 -7.42
CA ILE A 707 -8.25 -33.91 -6.96
C ILE A 707 -8.53 -34.20 -5.47
N GLY A 708 -9.27 -33.34 -4.75
CA GLY A 708 -9.59 -33.50 -3.32
C GLY A 708 -10.23 -34.85 -2.90
N ALA A 709 -10.58 -35.73 -3.85
CA ALA A 709 -11.09 -37.08 -3.63
C ALA A 709 -10.16 -38.22 -4.08
N TYR A 710 -9.05 -37.97 -4.81
CA TYR A 710 -8.20 -39.02 -5.37
C TYR A 710 -6.80 -39.01 -4.73
N THR A 711 -6.40 -40.15 -4.14
CA THR A 711 -5.04 -40.41 -3.69
C THR A 711 -4.11 -40.53 -4.90
N GLN A 712 -3.37 -39.47 -5.20
CA GLN A 712 -2.30 -39.36 -6.21
C GLN A 712 -2.56 -40.11 -7.55
N PRO A 713 -3.58 -39.71 -8.33
CA PRO A 713 -3.64 -40.14 -9.71
C PRO A 713 -2.51 -39.47 -10.49
N GLY A 714 -1.83 -40.24 -11.33
CA GLY A 714 -0.87 -39.67 -12.25
C GLY A 714 -1.49 -38.67 -13.19
N LEU A 715 -0.81 -37.57 -13.52
CA LEU A 715 -1.35 -36.51 -14.38
C LEU A 715 -0.60 -36.41 -15.70
N GLU A 716 -1.34 -36.44 -16.81
CA GLU A 716 -0.78 -36.31 -18.15
C GLU A 716 -1.23 -34.99 -18.79
N LEU A 717 -0.28 -34.19 -19.26
CA LEU A 717 -0.59 -33.02 -20.09
C LEU A 717 -0.57 -33.42 -21.56
N TYR A 718 -1.61 -33.02 -22.29
CA TYR A 718 -1.71 -33.07 -23.73
C TYR A 718 -1.72 -31.65 -24.30
N LEU A 719 -0.71 -31.29 -25.08
CA LEU A 719 -0.67 -30.03 -25.82
C LEU A 719 -0.68 -30.33 -27.32
N ARG A 720 -1.75 -29.93 -28.02
CA ARG A 720 -1.83 -30.07 -29.46
C ARG A 720 -1.54 -28.75 -30.16
N LEU A 721 -0.63 -28.80 -31.14
CA LEU A 721 -0.15 -27.66 -31.91
C LEU A 721 -0.36 -27.91 -33.40
N ILE A 722 -0.87 -26.91 -34.12
CA ILE A 722 -1.14 -26.98 -35.56
C ILE A 722 0.08 -26.57 -36.38
N LYS A 723 0.88 -25.62 -35.86
CA LYS A 723 2.11 -25.14 -36.51
C LYS A 723 3.24 -25.12 -35.49
N LEU A 724 4.22 -25.98 -35.73
CA LEU A 724 5.38 -26.19 -34.88
C LEU A 724 6.55 -25.34 -35.38
N PRO A 725 7.00 -24.30 -34.66
CA PRO A 725 8.31 -23.73 -34.91
C PRO A 725 9.40 -24.71 -34.47
N ALA A 726 10.53 -24.72 -35.17
CA ALA A 726 11.62 -25.70 -35.00
C ALA A 726 12.30 -25.73 -33.61
N GLU A 727 11.94 -24.83 -32.69
CA GLU A 727 12.56 -24.67 -31.37
C GLU A 727 11.55 -24.28 -30.28
N LEU A 728 10.41 -24.96 -30.22
CA LEU A 728 9.49 -24.82 -29.08
C LEU A 728 9.91 -25.79 -27.97
N THR A 729 9.84 -25.37 -26.72
CA THR A 729 10.08 -26.24 -25.55
C THR A 729 9.03 -26.01 -24.46
N VAL A 730 8.67 -27.04 -23.70
CA VAL A 730 7.90 -26.90 -22.46
C VAL A 730 8.86 -26.98 -21.28
N ILE A 731 8.85 -25.98 -20.43
CA ILE A 731 9.67 -25.89 -19.22
C ILE A 731 8.75 -26.10 -18.01
N THR A 732 9.09 -27.07 -17.18
CA THR A 732 8.36 -27.39 -15.94
C THR A 732 8.85 -26.49 -14.79
N PRO A 733 8.14 -26.44 -13.63
CA PRO A 733 8.58 -25.67 -12.47
C PRO A 733 9.91 -26.14 -11.90
N THR A 734 10.24 -27.41 -12.10
CA THR A 734 11.51 -28.02 -11.67
C THR A 734 12.66 -27.71 -12.65
N GLY A 735 12.38 -27.00 -13.73
CA GLY A 735 13.37 -26.64 -14.76
C GLY A 735 13.61 -27.75 -15.79
N ALA A 736 12.86 -28.86 -15.75
CA ALA A 736 12.93 -29.87 -16.80
C ALA A 736 12.40 -29.30 -18.13
N VAL A 737 13.14 -29.53 -19.20
CA VAL A 737 12.85 -29.01 -20.54
C VAL A 737 12.42 -30.16 -21.43
N HIS A 738 11.20 -30.07 -21.95
CA HIS A 738 10.62 -31.03 -22.90
C HIS A 738 10.61 -30.39 -24.28
N PRO A 739 11.51 -30.80 -25.20
CA PRO A 739 11.53 -30.27 -26.54
C PRO A 739 10.28 -30.70 -27.30
N VAL A 740 9.74 -29.78 -28.10
CA VAL A 740 8.61 -30.06 -28.97
C VAL A 740 9.14 -30.43 -30.34
N THR A 741 9.13 -31.72 -30.68
CA THR A 741 9.68 -32.22 -31.95
C THR A 741 8.65 -32.15 -33.07
N SER A 742 9.12 -31.86 -34.29
CA SER A 742 8.28 -31.62 -35.47
C SER A 742 7.45 -32.81 -35.96
N SER A 743 7.74 -34.02 -35.50
CA SER A 743 7.03 -35.25 -35.90
C SER A 743 5.67 -35.42 -35.22
N ASP A 744 5.45 -34.81 -34.05
CA ASP A 744 4.22 -34.94 -33.28
C ASP A 744 3.57 -33.57 -33.04
N SER A 745 2.41 -33.37 -33.67
CA SER A 745 1.51 -32.25 -33.39
C SER A 745 0.92 -32.30 -31.99
N THR A 746 1.14 -33.37 -31.23
CA THR A 746 0.63 -33.54 -29.87
C THR A 746 1.77 -33.87 -28.92
N ILE A 747 2.01 -33.00 -27.96
CA ILE A 747 2.96 -33.24 -26.87
C ILE A 747 2.21 -33.93 -25.75
N LYS A 748 2.72 -35.08 -25.34
CA LYS A 748 2.31 -35.76 -24.13
C LYS A 748 3.41 -35.61 -23.09
N ILE A 749 3.12 -34.98 -21.95
CA ILE A 749 4.00 -34.97 -20.79
C ILE A 749 3.42 -35.95 -19.77
N SER A 750 4.14 -37.05 -19.52
CA SER A 750 3.69 -38.15 -18.66
C SER A 750 3.72 -37.79 -17.16
N ASP A 751 2.84 -38.47 -16.42
CA ASP A 751 2.64 -38.54 -14.97
C ASP A 751 3.76 -37.94 -14.08
N HIS A 752 4.99 -38.42 -14.20
CA HIS A 752 6.06 -38.06 -13.28
C HIS A 752 6.83 -36.77 -13.62
N ALA A 753 6.49 -36.10 -14.71
CA ALA A 753 7.16 -34.88 -15.17
C ALA A 753 6.36 -33.59 -14.93
N VAL A 754 5.17 -33.69 -14.33
CA VAL A 754 4.27 -32.54 -14.15
C VAL A 754 3.98 -32.30 -12.66
N PRO A 755 4.93 -31.73 -11.90
CA PRO A 755 4.79 -31.60 -10.46
C PRO A 755 3.64 -30.66 -10.11
N LEU A 756 2.73 -31.14 -9.27
CA LEU A 756 1.84 -30.29 -8.50
C LEU A 756 2.64 -29.61 -7.39
N ASP A 757 2.40 -28.32 -7.18
CA ASP A 757 2.90 -27.70 -5.96
C ASP A 757 2.12 -28.18 -4.73
N GLU A 758 2.60 -27.82 -3.53
CA GLU A 758 1.97 -28.17 -2.25
C GLU A 758 0.51 -27.67 -2.11
N LYS A 759 0.04 -26.85 -3.06
CA LYS A 759 -1.28 -26.22 -3.10
C LYS A 759 -2.16 -26.79 -4.21
N GLY A 760 -1.69 -27.81 -4.93
CA GLY A 760 -2.41 -28.49 -6.00
C GLY A 760 -2.45 -27.73 -7.33
N PHE A 761 -1.54 -26.76 -7.55
CA PHE A 761 -1.41 -26.08 -8.84
C PHE A 761 -0.35 -26.74 -9.71
N MET A 762 -0.56 -26.66 -11.01
CA MET A 762 0.37 -27.05 -12.04
C MET A 762 0.75 -25.81 -12.87
N THR A 763 2.03 -25.51 -12.98
CA THR A 763 2.54 -24.41 -13.82
C THR A 763 3.52 -24.96 -14.86
N LEU A 764 3.35 -24.62 -16.13
CA LEU A 764 4.28 -24.97 -17.19
C LEU A 764 4.57 -23.73 -18.02
N THR A 765 5.72 -23.65 -18.66
CA THR A 765 6.08 -22.53 -19.56
C THR A 765 6.42 -23.06 -20.93
N LEU A 766 5.64 -22.69 -21.94
CA LEU A 766 6.03 -22.86 -23.33
C LEU A 766 7.04 -21.77 -23.69
N SER A 767 8.27 -22.15 -23.99
CA SER A 767 9.31 -21.25 -24.47
C SER A 767 9.39 -21.30 -25.99
N ASN A 768 9.15 -20.13 -26.59
CA ASN A 768 9.21 -19.85 -28.01
C ASN A 768 10.28 -18.77 -28.27
N PRO A 769 11.57 -19.08 -28.08
CA PRO A 769 12.65 -18.10 -28.06
C PRO A 769 12.75 -17.27 -29.35
N ARG A 770 12.36 -17.84 -30.49
CA ARG A 770 12.35 -17.18 -31.80
C ARG A 770 11.11 -16.34 -32.07
N GLN A 771 10.13 -16.32 -31.15
CA GLN A 771 8.87 -15.58 -31.27
C GLN A 771 8.12 -15.88 -32.57
N LEU A 772 8.27 -17.11 -33.07
CA LEU A 772 7.59 -17.55 -34.29
C LEU A 772 6.12 -17.84 -33.99
N PRO A 773 5.20 -17.69 -34.96
CA PRO A 773 3.80 -18.02 -34.74
C PRO A 773 3.60 -19.49 -34.35
N VAL A 774 3.07 -19.72 -33.15
CA VAL A 774 2.69 -21.04 -32.61
C VAL A 774 1.17 -21.13 -32.60
N ALA A 775 0.60 -22.02 -33.42
CA ALA A 775 -0.84 -22.27 -33.42
C ALA A 775 -1.17 -23.39 -32.42
N ILE A 776 -1.88 -23.05 -31.35
CA ILE A 776 -2.27 -23.94 -30.26
C ILE A 776 -3.73 -24.37 -30.49
N ASP A 777 -3.96 -25.67 -30.61
CA ASP A 777 -5.25 -26.32 -30.91
C ASP A 777 -5.95 -26.79 -29.63
N VAL A 778 -5.21 -27.47 -28.74
CA VAL A 778 -5.77 -28.04 -27.51
C VAL A 778 -4.72 -27.97 -26.40
N ILE A 779 -5.14 -27.60 -25.19
CA ILE A 779 -4.36 -27.81 -23.97
C ILE A 779 -5.22 -28.59 -22.99
N ALA A 780 -4.94 -29.89 -22.84
CA ALA A 780 -5.69 -30.78 -21.97
C ALA A 780 -4.83 -31.35 -20.84
N LEU A 781 -5.45 -31.56 -19.69
CA LEU A 781 -4.87 -32.24 -18.53
C LEU A 781 -5.75 -33.46 -18.21
N GLY A 782 -5.15 -34.66 -18.20
CA GLY A 782 -5.84 -35.93 -17.96
C GLY A 782 -5.19 -36.75 -16.83
N ILE A 783 -5.83 -37.86 -16.45
CA ILE A 783 -5.31 -38.83 -15.48
C ILE A 783 -4.65 -39.99 -16.23
N ALA A 784 -3.45 -40.40 -15.79
CA ALA A 784 -2.63 -41.46 -16.38
C ALA A 784 -3.22 -42.86 -16.09
N HIS A 785 -4.22 -43.29 -16.84
CA HIS A 785 -4.52 -44.73 -16.99
C HIS A 785 -5.25 -45.02 -18.32
N GLU A 786 -4.67 -45.98 -19.07
CA GLU A 786 -5.11 -46.62 -20.33
C GLU A 786 -5.41 -45.73 -21.55
N LEU A 787 -4.40 -45.55 -22.42
CA LEU A 787 -4.56 -45.09 -23.81
C LEU A 787 -3.66 -45.95 -24.73
N GLN A 788 -4.26 -46.81 -25.55
CA GLN A 788 -3.73 -47.13 -26.88
C GLN A 788 -4.42 -46.16 -27.85
N LEU A 789 -3.63 -45.30 -28.50
CA LEU A 789 -4.06 -44.23 -29.41
C LEU A 789 -4.60 -44.75 -30.75
#